data_AF-A0A8J6KFG9-F1
#
_entry.id   AF-A0A8J6KFG9-F1
#
_cell.length_a   1.000
_cell.length_b   1.000
_cell.length_c   1.000
_cell.angle_alpha   90.00
_cell.angle_beta   90.00
_cell.angle_gamma   90.00
#
_symmetry.space_group_name_H-M   'P 1'
#
loop_
_entity.id
_entity.type
_entity.pdbx_description
1 polymer ?
#
loop_
_entity_poly.entity_id
_entity_poly.type
_entity_poly.pdbx_seq_one_letter_code
_entity_poly.pdbx_strand_id
1 'polypeptide(L)'
;MQYTPQKVSPKELLQEIIQVLMEHEDSCHRTCFSLQFDGMVLDNFSELKSVEGLREGSVLKVVEGKYPPQCLKSLIMSGWNPPPGNRKMHGDLLYLTVVTMEDHHINITSSNRGFYINQSTAEVFNPKPATPSHLSHSIVELLNQVSPVFKKNFSNLQKKRVHRHPLERIATPYQIYSWIAPSSNHIIDCVRAEDAYNSRLGYEEHIPGQINSDFVGAATRGAMAVIDGNVMAINPGEETKMQMFIWNNIFFSFGFDVREHYKDLGGDHAAHVAATHDLKGVQAYCDLDIEELYVLGTVVLDYRGYRVTAQSIIPGILDRKEDQSVVYGSIDFGKTVSSNVKYLALLQKACKPLRILKHTVLNEKDEEVLLCSSVECKGIVGNDGRHYILDLLRTFPPDVNFLPLKEEDILKDCQELGFPKSYRHRLCCLRPELIESFVQYNGDESQKDDLQDADLVREACGEIGSATDSVFDLQFNADVYSPGVRFPASQTQAIQIQKRLLSEAAAFILNVQIPGFIKACLNHVIVPLDGKTLKEALHSYGINMRYLGTVAEMIVKMQAGPSLDHLYRIVIIEMVTRAAKTILRSYLQGIEMSALSAAVSHFLNCFLSSYPNPVAHLPPDELLSRKRKNKKKMRPLENGDCTAWASMTPTDLWKQIRKNAKDSFDFTLSSDSVEQLVEKFTLQKVTLFREFWGLKEGVVLLNEALVQFNSVYGAVHPDIAMCLRLLARAKFILGDLAEALDNQQKAVIMTERTLGYDSSSTVQDYVLLSHYCFASGQLSVALKLLYRARYLMLVLAGEDHPSMATLDSNIGVVLQAVLECDLSLRFLEKALEVNKKYFGEKSLDVALRYYD
;
A
#
# COMPACT_ATOMS: atom_id res chain seq x y z
N MET A 1 9.34 46.69 -30.27
CA MET A 1 9.68 47.03 -28.88
C MET A 1 11.13 46.63 -28.66
N GLN A 2 12.00 47.58 -28.32
CA GLN A 2 13.40 47.31 -28.03
C GLN A 2 13.51 46.89 -26.55
N TYR A 3 13.97 45.65 -26.33
CA TYR A 3 14.22 45.11 -24.99
C TYR A 3 15.45 45.78 -24.34
N THR A 4 15.46 45.87 -23.02
CA THR A 4 16.67 46.13 -22.24
C THR A 4 17.71 45.04 -22.50
N PRO A 5 18.99 45.39 -22.73
CA PRO A 5 20.02 44.40 -23.07
C PRO A 5 20.29 43.47 -21.88
N GLN A 6 19.91 42.20 -22.03
CA GLN A 6 20.19 41.16 -21.05
C GLN A 6 21.58 40.58 -21.30
N LYS A 7 22.37 40.38 -20.25
CA LYS A 7 23.68 39.72 -20.34
C LYS A 7 23.44 38.22 -20.39
N VAL A 8 23.75 37.61 -21.53
CA VAL A 8 23.57 36.18 -21.80
C VAL A 8 24.94 35.55 -21.99
N SER A 9 25.18 34.39 -21.39
CA SER A 9 26.46 33.68 -21.50
C SER A 9 26.58 32.95 -22.85
N PRO A 10 27.75 32.93 -23.51
CA PRO A 10 27.92 32.22 -24.79
C PRO A 10 27.77 30.68 -24.66
N LYS A 11 27.73 30.14 -23.43
CA LYS A 11 27.51 28.73 -23.14
C LYS A 11 26.06 28.38 -22.78
N GLU A 12 25.19 29.38 -22.61
CA GLU A 12 23.77 29.14 -22.31
C GLU A 12 23.07 28.50 -23.50
N LEU A 13 22.18 27.56 -23.17
CA LEU A 13 21.30 26.93 -24.15
C LEU A 13 20.19 27.91 -24.52
N LEU A 14 19.77 27.90 -25.79
CA LEU A 14 18.68 28.76 -26.24
C LEU A 14 17.39 28.57 -25.42
N GLN A 15 17.17 27.36 -24.90
CA GLN A 15 16.07 27.01 -24.00
C GLN A 15 16.10 27.76 -22.66
N GLU A 16 17.29 28.02 -22.10
CA GLU A 16 17.44 28.78 -20.85
C GLU A 16 17.04 30.24 -21.07
N ILE A 17 17.38 30.80 -22.23
CA ILE A 17 16.94 32.14 -22.64
C ILE A 17 15.41 32.19 -22.81
N ILE A 18 14.81 31.17 -23.42
CA ILE A 18 13.35 31.07 -23.57
C ILE A 18 12.67 31.01 -22.19
N GLN A 19 13.24 30.28 -21.24
CA GLN A 19 12.72 30.20 -19.87
C GLN A 19 12.76 31.57 -19.18
N VAL A 20 13.88 32.28 -19.29
CA VAL A 20 14.03 33.64 -18.76
C VAL A 20 13.07 34.64 -19.43
N LEU A 21 12.80 34.47 -20.74
CA LEU A 21 11.78 35.26 -21.44
C LEU A 21 10.36 34.93 -20.95
N MET A 22 10.07 33.68 -20.58
CA MET A 22 8.76 33.33 -20.01
C MET A 22 8.54 33.92 -18.61
N GLU A 23 9.61 34.22 -17.87
CA GLU A 23 9.56 34.85 -16.55
C GLU A 23 9.32 36.37 -16.61
N HIS A 24 9.49 37.00 -17.78
CA HIS A 24 9.31 38.44 -17.97
C HIS A 24 7.83 38.82 -18.13
N GLU A 25 7.37 39.87 -17.46
CA GLU A 25 5.97 40.35 -17.46
C GLU A 25 5.39 40.59 -18.88
N ASP A 26 6.24 41.01 -19.81
CA ASP A 26 5.85 41.34 -21.19
C ASP A 26 5.79 40.13 -22.15
N SER A 27 6.37 38.98 -21.79
CA SER A 27 6.40 37.78 -22.65
C SER A 27 5.78 36.54 -22.01
N CYS A 28 5.47 36.57 -20.71
CA CYS A 28 4.82 35.49 -19.97
C CYS A 28 3.46 35.06 -20.54
N HIS A 29 2.76 35.96 -21.26
CA HIS A 29 1.47 35.65 -21.88
C HIS A 29 1.57 34.77 -23.14
N ARG A 30 2.78 34.55 -23.67
CA ARG A 30 3.01 33.78 -24.91
C ARG A 30 3.43 32.36 -24.56
N THR A 31 2.53 31.40 -24.78
CA THR A 31 2.75 29.99 -24.42
C THR A 31 3.44 29.16 -25.51
N CYS A 32 3.56 29.69 -26.72
CA CYS A 32 4.19 29.02 -27.87
C CYS A 32 4.91 30.05 -28.76
N PHE A 33 6.22 30.25 -28.56
CA PHE A 33 7.03 31.12 -29.43
C PHE A 33 8.39 30.48 -29.75
N SER A 34 8.99 30.94 -30.84
CA SER A 34 10.31 30.53 -31.32
C SER A 34 11.18 31.75 -31.51
N LEU A 35 12.49 31.61 -31.30
CA LEU A 35 13.45 32.68 -31.53
C LEU A 35 14.00 32.59 -32.95
N GLN A 36 14.02 33.71 -33.67
CA GLN A 36 14.56 33.82 -35.02
C GLN A 36 15.75 34.78 -35.08
N PHE A 37 16.79 34.38 -35.78
CA PHE A 37 17.94 35.20 -36.14
C PHE A 37 18.06 35.25 -37.67
N ASP A 38 18.11 36.44 -38.28
CA ASP A 38 18.14 36.66 -39.74
C ASP A 38 17.10 35.84 -40.55
N GLY A 39 15.93 35.60 -39.97
CA GLY A 39 14.83 34.86 -40.61
C GLY A 39 14.93 33.33 -40.50
N MET A 40 15.98 32.80 -39.87
CA MET A 40 16.08 31.38 -39.53
C MET A 40 15.60 31.12 -38.10
N VAL A 41 14.78 30.08 -37.93
CA VAL A 41 14.33 29.61 -36.61
C VAL A 41 15.49 28.90 -35.93
N LEU A 42 15.85 29.37 -34.75
CA LEU A 42 16.91 28.78 -33.94
C LEU A 42 16.40 27.52 -33.25
N ASP A 43 17.27 26.51 -33.15
CA ASP A 43 16.97 25.27 -32.44
C ASP A 43 17.10 25.50 -30.93
N ASN A 44 16.09 25.07 -30.17
CA ASN A 44 15.99 25.29 -28.73
C ASN A 44 17.14 24.64 -27.95
N PHE A 45 17.76 23.60 -28.50
CA PHE A 45 18.85 22.83 -27.86
C PHE A 45 20.25 23.25 -28.33
N SER A 46 20.35 24.26 -29.18
CA SER A 46 21.64 24.78 -29.62
C SER A 46 22.22 25.75 -28.58
N GLU A 47 23.52 25.65 -28.30
CA GLU A 47 24.22 26.66 -27.51
C GLU A 47 24.38 27.92 -28.38
N LEU A 48 24.27 29.12 -27.79
CA LEU A 48 24.41 30.39 -28.53
C LEU A 48 25.68 30.46 -29.39
N LYS A 49 26.81 29.90 -28.92
CA LYS A 49 28.08 29.85 -29.67
C LYS A 49 28.02 29.05 -30.97
N SER A 50 27.05 28.13 -31.10
CA SER A 50 26.91 27.23 -32.24
C SER A 50 26.07 27.82 -33.38
N VAL A 51 25.46 28.98 -33.15
CA VAL A 51 24.66 29.70 -34.15
C VAL A 51 25.60 30.53 -35.03
N GLU A 52 25.73 30.16 -36.29
CA GLU A 52 26.58 30.86 -37.25
C GLU A 52 26.13 32.32 -37.44
N GLY A 53 27.06 33.27 -37.26
CA GLY A 53 26.83 34.70 -37.51
C GLY A 53 26.34 35.53 -36.31
N LEU A 54 26.08 34.93 -35.15
CA LEU A 54 25.68 35.65 -33.95
C LEU A 54 26.87 36.44 -33.36
N ARG A 55 26.72 37.76 -33.19
CA ARG A 55 27.75 38.66 -32.61
C ARG A 55 27.16 39.45 -31.45
N GLU A 56 28.02 40.03 -30.62
CA GLU A 56 27.60 40.93 -29.54
C GLU A 56 26.80 42.11 -30.13
N GLY A 57 25.54 42.28 -29.69
CA GLY A 57 24.59 43.25 -30.25
C GLY A 57 23.62 42.72 -31.30
N SER A 58 23.67 41.42 -31.65
CA SER A 58 22.68 40.76 -32.52
C SER A 58 21.26 40.76 -31.90
N VAL A 59 20.23 41.01 -32.71
CA VAL A 59 18.82 41.05 -32.26
C VAL A 59 18.10 39.76 -32.62
N LEU A 60 17.65 39.02 -31.60
CA LEU A 60 16.78 37.85 -31.78
C LEU A 60 15.30 38.29 -31.81
N LYS A 61 14.55 37.85 -32.81
CA LYS A 61 13.11 38.12 -32.91
C LYS A 61 12.30 36.99 -32.29
N VAL A 62 11.42 37.32 -31.35
CA VAL A 62 10.41 36.40 -30.81
C VAL A 62 9.27 36.29 -31.83
N VAL A 63 9.11 35.12 -32.44
CA VAL A 63 8.05 34.81 -33.39
C VAL A 63 7.09 33.79 -32.79
N GLU A 64 5.83 34.17 -32.66
CA GLU A 64 4.77 33.31 -32.12
C GLU A 64 4.54 32.10 -33.04
N GLY A 65 4.50 30.92 -32.42
CA GLY A 65 4.27 29.67 -33.12
C GLY A 65 2.82 29.57 -33.58
N LYS A 66 2.59 29.00 -34.78
CA LYS A 66 1.22 28.74 -35.25
C LYS A 66 0.55 27.72 -34.31
N TYR A 67 -0.59 28.10 -33.72
CA TYR A 67 -1.45 27.22 -32.91
C TYR A 67 -1.71 25.87 -33.62
N PRO A 68 -1.92 24.78 -32.85
CA PRO A 68 -2.22 23.48 -33.43
C PRO A 68 -3.48 23.57 -34.32
N PRO A 69 -3.54 22.78 -35.40
CA PRO A 69 -4.71 22.78 -36.28
C PRO A 69 -5.93 22.29 -35.51
N GLN A 70 -6.99 23.09 -35.50
CA GLN A 70 -8.27 22.73 -34.89
C GLN A 70 -8.90 21.55 -35.66
N CYS A 71 -9.33 20.52 -34.93
CA CYS A 71 -9.91 19.32 -35.53
C CYS A 71 -11.45 19.40 -35.64
N LEU A 72 -12.12 20.09 -34.70
CA LEU A 72 -13.56 20.32 -34.67
C LEU A 72 -13.88 21.74 -34.23
N LYS A 73 -15.01 22.29 -34.69
CA LYS A 73 -15.51 23.58 -34.24
C LYS A 73 -16.11 23.49 -32.84
N SER A 74 -16.92 22.47 -32.59
CA SER A 74 -17.48 22.21 -31.27
C SER A 74 -17.83 20.73 -31.06
N LEU A 75 -17.75 20.31 -29.80
CA LEU A 75 -18.21 19.02 -29.30
C LEU A 75 -18.91 19.29 -27.97
N ILE A 76 -20.23 19.18 -27.93
CA ILE A 76 -21.03 19.50 -26.76
C ILE A 76 -22.03 18.38 -26.46
N MET A 77 -22.52 18.34 -25.22
CA MET A 77 -23.69 17.54 -24.87
C MET A 77 -24.88 18.02 -25.70
N SER A 78 -25.62 17.09 -26.29
CA SER A 78 -26.84 17.45 -27.00
C SER A 78 -27.90 17.96 -26.01
N GLY A 79 -28.81 18.83 -26.45
CA GLY A 79 -29.94 19.29 -25.63
C GLY A 79 -30.89 18.17 -25.20
N TRP A 80 -30.80 17.00 -25.84
CA TRP A 80 -31.54 15.79 -25.49
C TRP A 80 -30.87 14.94 -24.40
N ASN A 81 -29.73 15.37 -23.87
CA ASN A 81 -28.99 14.71 -22.80
C ASN A 81 -29.41 15.27 -21.42
N PRO A 82 -29.63 14.44 -20.38
CA PRO A 82 -29.36 13.00 -20.27
C PRO A 82 -30.43 12.10 -20.93
N PRO A 83 -30.10 10.85 -21.34
CA PRO A 83 -31.08 9.94 -21.94
C PRO A 83 -32.24 9.60 -20.98
N PRO A 84 -33.49 9.54 -21.47
CA PRO A 84 -34.64 9.15 -20.66
C PRO A 84 -34.57 7.67 -20.24
N GLY A 85 -35.27 7.30 -19.17
CA GLY A 85 -35.17 5.97 -18.55
C GLY A 85 -35.42 4.80 -19.51
N ASN A 86 -36.39 4.93 -20.42
CA ASN A 86 -36.66 3.92 -21.45
C ASN A 86 -35.47 3.71 -22.43
N ARG A 87 -34.72 4.76 -22.76
CA ARG A 87 -33.53 4.68 -23.63
C ARG A 87 -32.30 4.18 -22.87
N LYS A 88 -32.16 4.51 -21.59
CA LYS A 88 -31.15 3.91 -20.70
C LYS A 88 -31.29 2.38 -20.65
N MET A 89 -32.53 1.87 -20.59
CA MET A 89 -32.80 0.42 -20.66
C MET A 89 -32.45 -0.20 -22.01
N HIS A 90 -32.51 0.58 -23.10
CA HIS A 90 -32.02 0.17 -24.43
C HIS A 90 -30.50 0.30 -24.59
N GLY A 91 -29.79 0.77 -23.56
CA GLY A 91 -28.32 0.85 -23.53
C GLY A 91 -27.74 2.17 -24.02
N ASP A 92 -28.55 3.23 -24.20
CA ASP A 92 -28.06 4.58 -24.50
C ASP A 92 -27.48 5.22 -23.23
N LEU A 93 -26.25 5.73 -23.34
CA LEU A 93 -25.49 6.32 -22.25
C LEU A 93 -25.46 7.85 -22.34
N LEU A 94 -25.31 8.40 -23.54
CA LEU A 94 -25.06 9.83 -23.77
C LEU A 94 -25.52 10.25 -25.17
N TYR A 95 -25.97 11.50 -25.31
CA TYR A 95 -26.17 12.14 -26.61
C TYR A 95 -25.23 13.34 -26.80
N LEU A 96 -24.55 13.37 -27.93
CA LEU A 96 -23.53 14.35 -28.31
C LEU A 96 -23.95 15.12 -29.56
N THR A 97 -23.64 16.39 -29.63
CA THR A 97 -23.76 17.22 -30.83
C THR A 97 -22.38 17.71 -31.23
N VAL A 98 -21.99 17.46 -32.47
CA VAL A 98 -20.67 17.78 -33.04
C VAL A 98 -20.83 18.73 -34.22
N VAL A 99 -20.00 19.76 -34.26
CA VAL A 99 -19.86 20.62 -35.44
C VAL A 99 -18.47 20.40 -36.03
N THR A 100 -18.43 19.83 -37.23
CA THR A 100 -17.17 19.59 -37.94
C THR A 100 -16.58 20.91 -38.47
N MET A 101 -15.30 20.89 -38.86
CA MET A 101 -14.68 22.04 -39.53
C MET A 101 -15.32 22.38 -40.89
N GLU A 102 -16.11 21.45 -41.43
CA GLU A 102 -16.87 21.57 -42.68
C GLU A 102 -18.28 22.13 -42.45
N ASP A 103 -18.61 22.59 -41.24
CA ASP A 103 -19.94 23.09 -40.84
C ASP A 103 -21.07 22.05 -40.88
N HIS A 104 -20.73 20.76 -40.81
CA HIS A 104 -21.71 19.70 -40.65
C HIS A 104 -22.09 19.53 -39.17
N HIS A 105 -23.39 19.60 -38.88
CA HIS A 105 -23.97 19.33 -37.56
C HIS A 105 -24.34 17.85 -37.45
N ILE A 106 -23.73 17.14 -36.52
CA ILE A 106 -23.84 15.68 -36.40
C ILE A 106 -24.25 15.34 -34.98
N ASN A 107 -25.32 14.55 -34.84
CA ASN A 107 -25.78 14.06 -33.55
C ASN A 107 -25.34 12.61 -33.37
N ILE A 108 -24.64 12.33 -32.27
CA ILE A 108 -24.02 11.05 -31.98
C ILE A 108 -24.66 10.47 -30.72
N THR A 109 -25.07 9.21 -30.79
CA THR A 109 -25.48 8.43 -29.61
C THR A 109 -24.32 7.58 -29.13
N SER A 110 -24.00 7.68 -27.84
CA SER A 110 -23.15 6.72 -27.12
C SER A 110 -24.03 5.59 -26.58
N SER A 111 -23.70 4.35 -26.92
CA SER A 111 -24.38 3.16 -26.41
C SER A 111 -23.39 2.17 -25.80
N ASN A 112 -23.89 1.16 -25.10
CA ASN A 112 -23.08 0.01 -24.64
C ASN A 112 -22.34 -0.73 -25.77
N ARG A 113 -22.71 -0.54 -27.05
CA ARG A 113 -22.04 -1.12 -28.23
C ARG A 113 -21.02 -0.18 -28.88
N GLY A 114 -20.97 1.10 -28.49
CA GLY A 114 -20.12 2.13 -29.08
C GLY A 114 -20.89 3.37 -29.51
N PHE A 115 -20.25 4.20 -30.34
CA PHE A 115 -20.76 5.46 -30.87
C PHE A 115 -21.31 5.29 -32.28
N TYR A 116 -22.49 5.87 -32.54
CA TYR A 116 -23.06 5.94 -33.89
C TYR A 116 -23.77 7.27 -34.13
N ILE A 117 -23.87 7.67 -35.40
CA ILE A 117 -24.62 8.87 -35.79
C ILE A 117 -26.12 8.56 -35.78
N ASN A 118 -26.90 9.36 -35.09
CA ASN A 118 -28.35 9.25 -35.06
C ASN A 118 -29.00 10.30 -36.00
N GLN A 119 -30.29 10.13 -36.27
CA GLN A 119 -31.07 11.03 -37.12
C GLN A 119 -31.72 12.19 -36.34
N SER A 120 -31.25 12.49 -35.14
CA SER A 120 -31.81 13.58 -34.35
C SER A 120 -31.44 14.92 -34.98
N THR A 121 -32.31 15.91 -34.81
CA THR A 121 -32.04 17.33 -35.10
C THR A 121 -32.13 18.14 -33.80
N ALA A 122 -31.86 19.45 -33.88
CA ALA A 122 -32.01 20.34 -32.73
C ALA A 122 -33.45 20.37 -32.19
N GLU A 123 -34.44 20.19 -33.07
CA GLU A 123 -35.87 20.29 -32.73
C GLU A 123 -36.56 18.94 -32.60
N VAL A 124 -36.11 17.92 -33.33
CA VAL A 124 -36.76 16.60 -33.37
C VAL A 124 -35.79 15.52 -32.90
N PHE A 125 -36.13 14.87 -31.79
CA PHE A 125 -35.39 13.72 -31.29
C PHE A 125 -35.70 12.45 -32.08
N ASN A 126 -34.69 11.88 -32.74
CA ASN A 126 -34.79 10.59 -33.43
C ASN A 126 -33.50 9.77 -33.21
N PRO A 127 -33.51 8.79 -32.29
CA PRO A 127 -32.31 8.06 -31.91
C PRO A 127 -31.95 6.93 -32.89
N LYS A 128 -32.67 6.77 -34.01
CA LYS A 128 -32.34 5.73 -35.00
C LYS A 128 -31.01 6.05 -35.70
N PRO A 129 -30.20 5.03 -36.04
CA PRO A 129 -28.96 5.24 -36.80
C PRO A 129 -29.22 5.95 -38.14
N ALA A 130 -28.33 6.87 -38.50
CA ALA A 130 -28.33 7.53 -39.80
C ALA A 130 -27.93 6.54 -40.92
N THR A 131 -28.26 6.90 -42.17
CA THR A 131 -27.87 6.16 -43.38
C THR A 131 -26.91 7.02 -44.19
N PRO A 132 -25.64 6.61 -44.40
CA PRO A 132 -25.00 5.36 -43.99
C PRO A 132 -24.78 5.22 -42.47
N SER A 133 -24.94 4.00 -41.96
CA SER A 133 -24.79 3.70 -40.53
C SER A 133 -23.33 3.47 -40.19
N HIS A 134 -22.71 4.43 -39.52
CA HIS A 134 -21.36 4.31 -38.97
C HIS A 134 -21.44 3.96 -37.48
N LEU A 135 -20.91 2.80 -37.11
CA LEU A 135 -20.77 2.34 -35.72
C LEU A 135 -19.27 2.18 -35.42
N SER A 136 -18.78 2.77 -34.33
CA SER A 136 -17.38 2.64 -33.92
C SER A 136 -17.25 2.59 -32.40
N HIS A 137 -16.25 1.87 -31.88
CA HIS A 137 -16.03 1.78 -30.43
C HIS A 137 -15.40 3.05 -29.85
N SER A 138 -14.73 3.85 -30.68
CA SER A 138 -14.17 5.15 -30.31
C SER A 138 -14.81 6.29 -31.09
N ILE A 139 -15.08 7.40 -30.41
CA ILE A 139 -15.57 8.63 -31.05
C ILE A 139 -14.60 9.17 -32.11
N VAL A 140 -13.29 8.99 -31.89
CA VAL A 140 -12.25 9.45 -32.85
C VAL A 140 -12.32 8.65 -34.14
N GLU A 141 -12.58 7.35 -34.05
CA GLU A 141 -12.72 6.48 -35.22
C GLU A 141 -13.98 6.82 -36.02
N LEU A 142 -15.09 7.08 -35.32
CA LEU A 142 -16.32 7.57 -35.94
C LEU A 142 -16.08 8.89 -36.68
N LEU A 143 -15.44 9.87 -36.04
CA LEU A 143 -15.15 11.18 -36.63
C LEU A 143 -14.16 11.08 -37.81
N ASN A 144 -13.21 10.15 -37.78
CA ASN A 144 -12.30 9.88 -38.90
C ASN A 144 -13.00 9.31 -40.14
N GLN A 145 -14.08 8.54 -39.94
CA GLN A 145 -14.91 8.02 -41.04
C GLN A 145 -15.83 9.10 -41.61
N VAL A 146 -16.28 10.02 -40.76
CA VAL A 146 -17.33 10.99 -41.05
C VAL A 146 -16.78 12.30 -41.64
N SER A 147 -15.63 12.79 -41.17
CA SER A 147 -15.01 14.02 -41.69
C SER A 147 -13.59 13.77 -42.21
N PRO A 148 -13.33 13.96 -43.52
CA PRO A 148 -11.98 13.87 -44.07
C PRO A 148 -11.05 14.98 -43.55
N VAL A 149 -11.58 16.17 -43.24
CA VAL A 149 -10.81 17.27 -42.64
C VAL A 149 -10.35 16.91 -41.23
N PHE A 150 -11.24 16.30 -40.43
CA PHE A 150 -10.88 15.79 -39.10
C PHE A 150 -9.73 14.79 -39.19
N LYS A 151 -9.83 13.79 -40.09
CA LYS A 151 -8.80 12.77 -40.29
C LYS A 151 -7.43 13.36 -40.64
N LYS A 152 -7.40 14.38 -41.51
CA LYS A 152 -6.17 15.08 -41.90
C LYS A 152 -5.58 15.88 -40.74
N ASN A 153 -6.39 16.69 -40.05
CA ASN A 153 -5.94 17.55 -38.97
C ASN A 153 -5.49 16.74 -37.75
N PHE A 154 -6.23 15.70 -37.39
CA PHE A 154 -5.90 14.80 -36.29
C PHE A 154 -4.59 14.05 -36.55
N SER A 155 -4.37 13.54 -37.78
CA SER A 155 -3.10 12.90 -38.16
C SER A 155 -1.91 13.86 -38.07
N ASN A 156 -2.09 15.13 -38.46
CA ASN A 156 -1.06 16.16 -38.32
C ASN A 156 -0.78 16.52 -36.86
N LEU A 157 -1.82 16.55 -36.01
CA LEU A 157 -1.70 16.79 -34.58
C LEU A 157 -0.95 15.66 -33.88
N GLN A 158 -1.25 14.39 -34.22
CA GLN A 158 -0.51 13.23 -33.74
C GLN A 158 0.98 13.28 -34.13
N LYS A 159 1.28 13.59 -35.40
CA LYS A 159 2.67 13.75 -35.85
C LYS A 159 3.39 14.85 -35.07
N LYS A 160 2.77 16.01 -34.86
CA LYS A 160 3.35 17.10 -34.05
C LYS A 160 3.61 16.69 -32.59
N ARG A 161 2.74 15.88 -31.98
CA ARG A 161 2.91 15.38 -30.62
C ARG A 161 4.18 14.54 -30.45
N VAL A 162 4.54 13.76 -31.46
CA VAL A 162 5.75 12.91 -31.45
C VAL A 162 7.03 13.74 -31.44
N HIS A 163 6.98 14.97 -31.97
CA HIS A 163 8.12 15.89 -32.03
C HIS A 163 8.27 16.76 -30.77
N ARG A 164 7.35 16.63 -29.78
CA ARG A 164 7.42 17.37 -28.51
C ARG A 164 8.36 16.71 -27.52
N HIS A 165 8.85 17.51 -26.57
CA HIS A 165 9.78 17.07 -25.54
C HIS A 165 9.21 15.88 -24.74
N PRO A 166 10.03 14.87 -24.35
CA PRO A 166 9.55 13.71 -23.59
C PRO A 166 8.76 14.05 -22.33
N LEU A 167 9.10 15.12 -21.62
CA LEU A 167 8.35 15.60 -20.45
C LEU A 167 6.92 16.07 -20.79
N GLU A 168 6.70 16.64 -21.98
CA GLU A 168 5.36 17.04 -22.47
C GLU A 168 4.56 15.86 -23.05
N ARG A 169 5.23 14.72 -23.26
CA ARG A 169 4.60 13.46 -23.69
C ARG A 169 4.14 12.62 -22.51
N ILE A 170 4.51 12.98 -21.28
CA ILE A 170 4.07 12.30 -20.07
C ILE A 170 2.54 12.41 -20.00
N ALA A 171 1.88 11.25 -19.82
CA ALA A 171 0.45 11.23 -19.60
C ALA A 171 0.16 11.89 -18.25
N THR A 172 -0.44 13.07 -18.30
CA THR A 172 -1.11 13.66 -17.14
C THR A 172 -2.20 12.69 -16.65
N PRO A 173 -2.48 12.61 -15.33
CA PRO A 173 -3.52 11.74 -14.79
C PRO A 173 -4.89 11.95 -15.48
N TYR A 174 -5.15 13.17 -15.95
CA TYR A 174 -6.25 13.51 -16.84
C TYR A 174 -5.76 13.53 -18.29
N GLN A 175 -6.39 12.74 -19.18
CA GLN A 175 -6.09 12.81 -20.60
C GLN A 175 -6.65 14.12 -21.19
N ILE A 176 -5.79 15.12 -21.38
CA ILE A 176 -6.19 16.37 -22.03
C ILE A 176 -6.23 16.15 -23.55
N TYR A 177 -7.45 16.15 -24.09
CA TYR A 177 -7.68 16.06 -25.54
C TYR A 177 -7.49 17.43 -26.19
N SER A 178 -6.25 17.75 -26.54
CA SER A 178 -5.86 19.00 -27.22
C SER A 178 -6.62 19.31 -28.51
N TRP A 179 -7.30 18.34 -29.13
CA TRP A 179 -8.12 18.53 -30.32
C TRP A 179 -9.56 19.01 -30.05
N ILE A 180 -9.99 19.02 -28.78
CA ILE A 180 -11.28 19.54 -28.29
C ILE A 180 -11.09 20.79 -27.43
N ALA A 181 -9.91 20.99 -26.85
CA ALA A 181 -9.64 22.12 -25.98
C ALA A 181 -9.87 23.46 -26.69
N PRO A 182 -10.72 24.36 -26.16
CA PRO A 182 -10.87 25.69 -26.71
C PRO A 182 -9.55 26.45 -26.59
N SER A 183 -9.17 27.19 -27.64
CA SER A 183 -8.08 28.15 -27.55
C SER A 183 -8.53 29.34 -26.71
N SER A 184 -8.27 29.31 -25.41
CA SER A 184 -8.48 30.48 -24.56
C SER A 184 -7.33 31.47 -24.77
N ASN A 185 -7.67 32.74 -24.98
CA ASN A 185 -6.69 33.81 -24.82
C ASN A 185 -6.39 33.92 -23.33
N HIS A 186 -5.12 33.77 -22.94
CA HIS A 186 -4.71 33.90 -21.55
C HIS A 186 -4.99 35.33 -21.06
N ILE A 187 -5.75 35.45 -19.97
CA ILE A 187 -5.99 36.73 -19.26
C ILE A 187 -5.05 36.72 -18.06
N ILE A 188 -4.30 37.81 -17.87
CA ILE A 188 -3.37 37.97 -16.74
C ILE A 188 -4.17 37.87 -15.44
N ASP A 189 -3.84 36.88 -14.61
CA ASP A 189 -4.34 36.75 -13.24
C ASP A 189 -3.23 37.17 -12.27
N CYS A 190 -3.36 38.38 -11.72
CA CYS A 190 -2.40 38.97 -10.80
C CYS A 190 -2.41 38.32 -9.40
N VAL A 191 -3.34 37.40 -9.10
CA VAL A 191 -3.40 36.66 -7.83
C VAL A 191 -2.63 35.33 -7.92
N ARG A 192 -2.26 34.90 -9.13
CA ARG A 192 -1.51 33.65 -9.36
C ARG A 192 -0.01 33.76 -9.12
N ALA A 193 0.47 34.92 -8.67
CA ALA A 193 1.89 35.16 -8.43
C ALA A 193 2.32 34.71 -7.03
N GLU A 194 3.45 33.98 -6.99
CA GLU A 194 4.24 33.58 -5.81
C GLU A 194 3.64 32.53 -4.86
N ASP A 195 3.85 31.25 -5.18
CA ASP A 195 4.06 30.24 -4.13
C ASP A 195 4.93 29.05 -4.61
N ALA A 196 5.92 29.33 -5.44
CA ALA A 196 6.96 28.35 -5.79
C ALA A 196 8.01 28.16 -4.68
N TYR A 197 7.87 28.83 -3.52
CA TYR A 197 8.90 28.82 -2.49
C TYR A 197 8.36 29.07 -1.07
N ASN A 198 7.40 28.28 -0.58
CA ASN A 198 7.11 28.22 0.86
C ASN A 198 6.42 26.91 1.28
N SER A 199 7.20 25.85 1.45
CA SER A 199 6.83 24.72 2.32
C SER A 199 8.06 24.06 2.93
N ARG A 200 8.91 24.87 3.57
CA ARG A 200 9.86 24.41 4.58
C ARG A 200 9.93 25.44 5.69
N LEU A 201 8.95 25.42 6.59
CA LEU A 201 9.07 25.95 7.94
C LEU A 201 7.78 25.64 8.70
N GLY A 202 7.83 24.56 9.49
CA GLY A 202 6.78 24.15 10.41
C GLY A 202 7.44 23.42 11.57
N TYR A 203 7.86 24.21 12.57
CA TYR A 203 8.21 23.88 13.96
C TYR A 203 8.24 22.40 14.35
N GLU A 204 9.45 21.85 14.51
CA GLU A 204 9.67 20.54 15.16
C GLU A 204 10.02 20.75 16.64
N GLU A 205 9.01 20.68 17.51
CA GLU A 205 9.23 20.45 18.94
C GLU A 205 9.57 18.97 19.14
N HIS A 206 10.73 18.67 19.73
CA HIS A 206 11.21 17.31 19.95
C HIS A 206 10.34 16.53 20.94
N ILE A 207 9.41 15.75 20.41
CA ILE A 207 8.62 14.78 21.17
C ILE A 207 9.27 13.38 21.02
N PRO A 208 9.50 12.62 22.12
CA PRO A 208 9.94 11.23 22.04
C PRO A 208 8.91 10.39 21.26
N GLY A 209 9.27 9.95 20.06
CA GLY A 209 8.36 9.35 19.07
C GLY A 209 8.49 10.01 17.70
N GLN A 210 8.77 11.32 17.68
CA GLN A 210 9.11 12.06 16.48
C GLN A 210 10.46 11.59 15.92
N ILE A 211 11.48 11.34 16.77
CA ILE A 211 12.78 10.83 16.30
C ILE A 211 12.65 9.52 15.53
N ASN A 212 11.81 8.58 16.02
CA ASN A 212 11.56 7.33 15.30
C ASN A 212 10.80 7.57 14.00
N SER A 213 9.80 8.47 14.02
CA SER A 213 9.05 8.85 12.82
C SER A 213 9.94 9.52 11.76
N ASP A 214 10.81 10.42 12.19
CA ASP A 214 11.76 11.15 11.35
C ASP A 214 12.82 10.21 10.79
N PHE A 215 13.33 9.27 11.61
CA PHE A 215 14.25 8.23 11.15
C PHE A 215 13.58 7.33 10.10
N VAL A 216 12.35 6.89 10.33
CA VAL A 216 11.57 6.12 9.35
C VAL A 216 11.34 6.94 8.07
N GLY A 217 11.01 8.24 8.19
CA GLY A 217 10.82 9.13 7.05
C GLY A 217 12.10 9.35 6.24
N ALA A 218 13.24 9.54 6.92
CA ALA A 218 14.55 9.65 6.29
C ALA A 218 14.96 8.34 5.62
N ALA A 219 14.85 7.20 6.32
CA ALA A 219 15.13 5.88 5.78
C ALA A 219 14.26 5.58 4.54
N THR A 220 12.98 5.99 4.56
CA THR A 220 12.07 5.80 3.41
C THR A 220 12.55 6.56 2.18
N ARG A 221 12.90 7.85 2.31
CA ARG A 221 13.46 8.65 1.20
C ARG A 221 14.79 8.08 0.70
N GLY A 222 15.65 7.63 1.60
CA GLY A 222 16.92 6.98 1.27
C GLY A 222 16.72 5.68 0.49
N ALA A 223 15.84 4.79 0.95
CA ALA A 223 15.56 3.53 0.28
C ALA A 223 14.94 3.72 -1.11
N MET A 224 14.03 4.69 -1.28
CA MET A 224 13.50 5.06 -2.59
C MET A 224 14.62 5.53 -3.53
N ALA A 225 15.50 6.42 -3.06
CA ALA A 225 16.63 6.91 -3.85
C ALA A 225 17.63 5.80 -4.22
N VAL A 226 17.87 4.83 -3.34
CA VAL A 226 18.72 3.66 -3.59
C VAL A 226 18.10 2.78 -4.69
N ILE A 227 16.81 2.45 -4.58
CA ILE A 227 16.13 1.58 -5.55
C ILE A 227 15.95 2.25 -6.92
N ASP A 228 15.74 3.57 -6.94
CA ASP A 228 15.66 4.34 -8.17
C ASP A 228 17.04 4.55 -8.84
N GLY A 229 18.13 4.14 -8.18
CA GLY A 229 19.49 4.21 -8.72
C GLY A 229 20.13 5.60 -8.61
N ASN A 230 19.59 6.47 -7.75
CA ASN A 230 20.10 7.83 -7.52
C ASN A 230 21.28 7.87 -6.54
N VAL A 231 21.49 6.81 -5.75
CA VAL A 231 22.59 6.70 -4.77
C VAL A 231 23.62 5.70 -5.28
N MET A 232 24.90 6.09 -5.26
CA MET A 232 25.98 5.18 -5.64
C MET A 232 26.29 4.19 -4.51
N ALA A 233 26.52 2.93 -4.88
CA ALA A 233 26.97 1.90 -3.95
C ALA A 233 28.41 2.18 -3.47
N ILE A 234 28.72 1.76 -2.24
CA ILE A 234 30.08 1.80 -1.66
C ILE A 234 30.99 0.80 -2.38
N ASN A 235 30.41 -0.32 -2.78
CA ASN A 235 31.02 -1.45 -3.47
C ASN A 235 30.46 -1.61 -4.90
N PRO A 236 30.72 -0.67 -5.83
CA PRO A 236 30.16 -0.71 -7.18
C PRO A 236 30.66 -1.87 -8.04
N GLY A 237 31.73 -2.55 -7.61
CA GLY A 237 32.30 -3.71 -8.31
C GLY A 237 31.62 -5.05 -7.99
N GLU A 238 30.72 -5.11 -7.01
CA GLU A 238 29.97 -6.32 -6.66
C GLU A 238 28.60 -6.35 -7.37
N GLU A 239 27.99 -7.54 -7.43
CA GLU A 239 26.65 -7.72 -8.01
C GLU A 239 25.62 -6.80 -7.33
N THR A 240 24.61 -6.35 -8.09
CA THR A 240 23.60 -5.40 -7.61
C THR A 240 22.88 -5.85 -6.34
N LYS A 241 22.69 -7.15 -6.15
CA LYS A 241 22.08 -7.71 -4.93
C LYS A 241 22.98 -7.61 -3.68
N MET A 242 24.29 -7.47 -3.86
CA MET A 242 25.30 -7.35 -2.79
C MET A 242 25.73 -5.91 -2.55
N GLN A 243 25.18 -4.96 -3.29
CA GLN A 243 25.54 -3.56 -3.15
C GLN A 243 25.01 -2.98 -1.84
N MET A 244 25.89 -2.24 -1.17
CA MET A 244 25.62 -1.56 0.08
C MET A 244 25.68 -0.05 -0.16
N PHE A 245 24.79 0.69 0.47
CA PHE A 245 24.64 2.12 0.24
C PHE A 245 24.67 2.88 1.57
N ILE A 246 25.18 4.10 1.55
CA ILE A 246 25.07 5.03 2.66
C ILE A 246 24.37 6.28 2.15
N TRP A 247 23.34 6.71 2.88
CA TRP A 247 22.64 7.96 2.62
C TRP A 247 22.26 8.61 3.94
N ASN A 248 22.65 9.88 4.15
CA ASN A 248 22.45 10.62 5.40
C ASN A 248 22.84 9.85 6.68
N ASN A 249 24.02 9.21 6.68
CA ASN A 249 24.53 8.38 7.80
C ASN A 249 23.65 7.16 8.15
N ILE A 250 22.76 6.75 7.24
CA ILE A 250 21.99 5.51 7.33
C ILE A 250 22.60 4.52 6.34
N PHE A 251 22.83 3.30 6.80
CA PHE A 251 23.31 2.19 6.01
C PHE A 251 22.13 1.42 5.41
N PHE A 252 22.18 1.17 4.10
CA PHE A 252 21.14 0.44 3.38
C PHE A 252 21.71 -0.81 2.74
N SER A 253 21.01 -1.92 2.92
CA SER A 253 21.32 -3.20 2.31
C SER A 253 20.07 -3.86 1.74
N PHE A 254 20.22 -4.66 0.69
CA PHE A 254 19.11 -5.44 0.15
C PHE A 254 18.92 -6.73 0.94
N GLY A 255 17.66 -7.12 1.18
CA GLY A 255 17.29 -8.38 1.83
C GLY A 255 17.31 -9.59 0.88
N PHE A 256 18.40 -9.76 0.12
CA PHE A 256 18.63 -10.94 -0.72
C PHE A 256 19.64 -11.90 -0.07
N ASP A 257 19.65 -13.15 -0.52
CA ASP A 257 20.66 -14.10 -0.07
C ASP A 257 22.01 -13.77 -0.71
N VAL A 258 22.83 -13.03 0.02
CA VAL A 258 24.20 -12.67 -0.38
C VAL A 258 25.11 -13.87 -0.10
N ARG A 259 25.95 -14.26 -1.08
CA ARG A 259 26.96 -15.34 -0.97
C ARG A 259 26.41 -16.73 -0.60
N GLU A 260 25.15 -17.02 -0.92
CA GLU A 260 24.49 -18.30 -0.60
C GLU A 260 24.43 -18.62 0.91
N HIS A 261 24.54 -17.61 1.77
CA HIS A 261 24.52 -17.77 3.23
C HIS A 261 23.22 -18.41 3.75
N TYR A 262 22.09 -18.16 3.07
CA TYR A 262 20.78 -18.70 3.44
C TYR A 262 20.33 -19.84 2.53
N LYS A 263 21.16 -20.33 1.61
CA LYS A 263 20.79 -21.38 0.64
C LYS A 263 20.23 -22.64 1.32
N ASP A 264 20.87 -23.08 2.40
CA ASP A 264 20.44 -24.23 3.20
C ASP A 264 19.18 -23.97 4.05
N LEU A 265 18.85 -22.69 4.25
CA LEU A 265 17.72 -22.21 5.05
C LEU A 265 16.51 -21.77 4.20
N GLY A 266 16.62 -21.72 2.87
CA GLY A 266 15.52 -21.32 1.96
C GLY A 266 15.85 -20.16 1.00
N GLY A 267 17.12 -19.77 0.89
CA GLY A 267 17.63 -18.75 -0.04
C GLY A 267 17.01 -17.37 0.17
N ASP A 268 16.60 -16.73 -0.93
CA ASP A 268 16.01 -15.37 -0.92
C ASP A 268 14.78 -15.24 0.00
N HIS A 269 13.97 -16.30 0.15
CA HIS A 269 12.83 -16.27 1.07
C HIS A 269 13.28 -16.23 2.54
N ALA A 270 14.37 -16.93 2.87
CA ALA A 270 14.93 -16.94 4.21
C ALA A 270 15.60 -15.59 4.53
N ALA A 271 16.34 -15.00 3.59
CA ALA A 271 16.91 -13.66 3.75
C ALA A 271 15.83 -12.58 3.97
N HIS A 272 14.73 -12.66 3.22
CA HIS A 272 13.59 -11.76 3.39
C HIS A 272 12.99 -11.83 4.80
N VAL A 273 12.86 -13.04 5.37
CA VAL A 273 12.32 -13.25 6.72
C VAL A 273 13.34 -12.92 7.81
N ALA A 274 14.62 -13.19 7.58
CA ALA A 274 15.71 -12.88 8.50
C ALA A 274 15.71 -11.38 8.86
N ALA A 275 15.56 -10.49 7.88
CA ALA A 275 15.44 -9.06 8.11
C ALA A 275 14.26 -8.69 9.02
N THR A 276 13.12 -9.39 8.91
CA THR A 276 11.96 -9.15 9.79
C THR A 276 12.19 -9.70 11.19
N HIS A 277 12.88 -10.83 11.31
CA HIS A 277 13.22 -11.42 12.61
C HIS A 277 14.23 -10.57 13.36
N ASP A 278 15.22 -10.02 12.65
CA ASP A 278 16.18 -9.06 13.21
C ASP A 278 15.45 -7.82 13.75
N LEU A 279 14.54 -7.22 12.98
CA LEU A 279 13.72 -6.09 13.46
C LEU A 279 12.91 -6.44 14.71
N LYS A 280 12.28 -7.63 14.76
CA LYS A 280 11.54 -8.07 15.94
C LYS A 280 12.44 -8.31 17.14
N GLY A 281 13.65 -8.83 16.92
CA GLY A 281 14.67 -8.95 17.97
C GLY A 281 15.07 -7.58 18.50
N VAL A 282 15.39 -6.62 17.62
CA VAL A 282 15.70 -5.24 17.99
C VAL A 282 14.56 -4.61 18.81
N GLN A 283 13.30 -4.80 18.39
CA GLN A 283 12.14 -4.33 19.15
C GLN A 283 12.08 -4.96 20.55
N ALA A 284 12.24 -6.27 20.65
CA ALA A 284 12.20 -6.98 21.93
C ALA A 284 13.30 -6.53 22.90
N TYR A 285 14.52 -6.24 22.41
CA TYR A 285 15.58 -5.70 23.26
C TYR A 285 15.39 -4.21 23.59
N CYS A 286 14.80 -3.42 22.67
CA CYS A 286 14.47 -2.01 22.91
C CYS A 286 13.41 -1.86 24.01
N ASP A 287 12.39 -2.72 24.00
CA ASP A 287 11.28 -2.69 24.97
C ASP A 287 11.74 -3.02 26.42
N LEU A 288 12.90 -3.66 26.58
CA LEU A 288 13.46 -3.99 27.90
C LEU A 288 14.25 -2.84 28.54
N ASP A 289 14.61 -1.81 27.77
CA ASP A 289 15.35 -0.63 28.20
C ASP A 289 16.51 -0.94 29.17
N ILE A 290 17.42 -1.83 28.74
CA ILE A 290 18.55 -2.27 29.56
C ILE A 290 19.63 -1.18 29.55
N GLU A 291 19.90 -0.60 30.72
CA GLU A 291 20.97 0.37 30.91
C GLU A 291 22.32 -0.13 30.34
N GLU A 292 23.00 0.74 29.59
CA GLU A 292 24.29 0.49 28.92
C GLU A 292 24.28 -0.47 27.72
N LEU A 293 23.15 -1.10 27.38
CA LEU A 293 22.99 -1.93 26.18
C LEU A 293 22.20 -1.17 25.10
N TYR A 294 22.82 -0.92 23.96
CA TYR A 294 22.23 -0.14 22.88
C TYR A 294 21.91 -1.01 21.67
N VAL A 295 20.72 -0.83 21.09
CA VAL A 295 20.33 -1.42 19.80
C VAL A 295 20.45 -0.38 18.69
N LEU A 296 20.65 -0.83 17.46
CA LEU A 296 20.63 0.07 16.31
C LEU A 296 19.21 0.48 15.93
N GLY A 297 19.08 1.71 15.45
CA GLY A 297 17.89 2.12 14.71
C GLY A 297 17.79 1.32 13.42
N THR A 298 16.90 0.33 13.41
CA THR A 298 16.69 -0.59 12.29
C THR A 298 15.28 -0.40 11.73
N VAL A 299 15.18 -0.23 10.41
CA VAL A 299 13.91 -0.12 9.68
C VAL A 299 13.96 -1.06 8.48
N VAL A 300 12.90 -1.84 8.30
CA VAL A 300 12.74 -2.71 7.13
C VAL A 300 11.69 -2.09 6.21
N LEU A 301 12.09 -1.80 4.97
CA LEU A 301 11.29 -1.10 3.99
C LEU A 301 11.06 -2.02 2.78
N ASP A 302 9.80 -2.14 2.37
CA ASP A 302 9.44 -2.82 1.12
C ASP A 302 9.04 -1.77 0.07
N TYR A 303 9.83 -1.60 -0.98
CA TYR A 303 9.55 -0.66 -2.07
C TYR A 303 9.77 -1.32 -3.43
N ARG A 304 8.77 -1.21 -4.33
CA ARG A 304 8.77 -1.82 -5.69
C ARG A 304 9.13 -3.32 -5.70
N GLY A 305 8.74 -4.04 -4.65
CA GLY A 305 9.05 -5.48 -4.51
C GLY A 305 10.47 -5.78 -3.99
N TYR A 306 11.31 -4.77 -3.77
CA TYR A 306 12.60 -4.91 -3.11
C TYR A 306 12.44 -4.67 -1.61
N ARG A 307 13.03 -5.56 -0.81
CA ARG A 307 13.18 -5.36 0.63
C ARG A 307 14.53 -4.72 0.90
N VAL A 308 14.53 -3.60 1.61
CA VAL A 308 15.73 -2.87 2.02
C VAL A 308 15.74 -2.81 3.54
N THR A 309 16.86 -3.18 4.15
CA THR A 309 17.10 -2.92 5.57
C THR A 309 17.93 -1.66 5.69
N ALA A 310 17.44 -0.74 6.51
CA ALA A 310 18.06 0.53 6.81
C ALA A 310 18.48 0.53 8.28
N GLN A 311 19.78 0.65 8.54
CA GLN A 311 20.35 0.60 9.89
C GLN A 311 21.17 1.86 10.17
N SER A 312 21.12 2.34 11.40
CA SER A 312 22.03 3.40 11.85
C SER A 312 23.48 2.89 11.88
N ILE A 313 24.44 3.76 11.58
CA ILE A 313 25.86 3.40 11.58
C ILE A 313 26.42 3.49 13.02
N ILE A 314 27.23 2.50 13.42
CA ILE A 314 27.98 2.55 14.68
C ILE A 314 29.15 3.52 14.53
N PRO A 315 29.35 4.47 15.47
CA PRO A 315 30.50 5.37 15.44
C PRO A 315 31.83 4.61 15.41
N GLY A 316 32.67 4.89 14.39
CA GLY A 316 34.01 4.31 14.25
C GLY A 316 34.12 3.06 13.36
N ILE A 317 33.01 2.44 12.95
CA ILE A 317 33.05 1.16 12.22
C ILE A 317 33.65 1.26 10.80
N LEU A 318 33.71 2.48 10.25
CA LEU A 318 34.30 2.77 8.93
C LEU A 318 35.75 3.25 9.03
N ASP A 319 36.24 3.56 10.23
CA ASP A 319 37.61 4.01 10.44
C ASP A 319 38.55 2.80 10.47
N ARG A 320 39.31 2.61 9.38
CA ARG A 320 40.26 1.50 9.17
C ARG A 320 41.44 1.43 10.18
N LYS A 321 41.42 2.22 11.25
CA LYS A 321 42.53 2.38 12.19
C LYS A 321 42.43 1.46 13.41
N GLU A 322 41.24 0.96 13.73
CA GLU A 322 41.02 0.02 14.81
C GLU A 322 40.28 -1.21 14.24
N ASP A 323 40.88 -2.39 14.36
CA ASP A 323 40.17 -3.65 14.13
C ASP A 323 39.14 -3.79 15.27
N GLN A 324 37.95 -3.19 15.09
CA GLN A 324 36.82 -3.35 15.98
C GLN A 324 36.29 -4.79 15.85
N SER A 325 36.98 -5.70 16.54
CA SER A 325 36.67 -7.11 16.59
C SER A 325 35.35 -7.34 17.32
N VAL A 326 34.53 -8.26 16.80
CA VAL A 326 33.31 -8.71 17.47
C VAL A 326 33.68 -9.29 18.83
N VAL A 327 33.14 -8.70 19.90
CA VAL A 327 33.53 -8.98 21.29
C VAL A 327 32.66 -10.07 21.91
N TYR A 328 31.47 -10.29 21.35
CA TYR A 328 30.51 -11.30 21.78
C TYR A 328 29.84 -11.91 20.55
N GLY A 329 29.72 -13.24 20.52
CA GLY A 329 29.10 -14.00 19.41
C GLY A 329 30.07 -14.43 18.32
N SER A 330 29.53 -14.71 17.13
CA SER A 330 30.28 -15.23 16.00
C SER A 330 30.08 -14.43 14.71
N ILE A 331 31.13 -14.36 13.88
CA ILE A 331 31.08 -13.79 12.52
C ILE A 331 30.85 -14.90 11.48
N ASP A 332 31.26 -16.13 11.79
CA ASP A 332 31.36 -17.25 10.86
C ASP A 332 30.37 -18.39 11.17
N PHE A 333 29.15 -18.05 11.59
CA PHE A 333 28.07 -19.02 11.91
C PHE A 333 28.48 -20.09 12.94
N GLY A 334 29.20 -19.67 13.99
CA GLY A 334 29.56 -20.54 15.12
C GLY A 334 30.93 -21.20 15.02
N LYS A 335 31.71 -20.91 13.99
CA LYS A 335 33.10 -21.38 13.89
C LYS A 335 34.05 -20.67 14.86
N THR A 336 33.89 -19.35 14.98
CA THR A 336 34.67 -18.47 15.86
C THR A 336 33.71 -17.78 16.81
N VAL A 337 33.55 -18.30 18.03
CA VAL A 337 32.67 -17.76 19.07
C VAL A 337 33.52 -17.05 20.13
N SER A 338 33.19 -15.79 20.41
CA SER A 338 33.81 -15.00 21.48
C SER A 338 32.77 -14.66 22.55
N SER A 339 33.19 -14.58 23.81
CA SER A 339 32.33 -14.09 24.90
C SER A 339 33.09 -13.10 25.78
N ASN A 340 32.36 -12.12 26.31
CA ASN A 340 32.90 -11.10 27.21
C ASN A 340 32.04 -11.00 28.48
N VAL A 341 32.70 -10.92 29.62
CA VAL A 341 32.08 -10.85 30.96
C VAL A 341 31.08 -9.70 31.08
N LYS A 342 31.37 -8.52 30.51
CA LYS A 342 30.45 -7.37 30.56
C LYS A 342 29.17 -7.64 29.77
N TYR A 343 29.29 -8.17 28.55
CA TYR A 343 28.13 -8.53 27.72
C TYR A 343 27.30 -9.63 28.37
N LEU A 344 27.93 -10.62 29.02
CA LEU A 344 27.20 -11.65 29.76
C LEU A 344 26.38 -11.05 30.90
N ALA A 345 26.95 -10.11 31.68
CA ALA A 345 26.22 -9.44 32.76
C ALA A 345 25.03 -8.61 32.26
N LEU A 346 25.18 -7.92 31.11
CA LEU A 346 24.10 -7.16 30.49
C LEU A 346 23.00 -8.08 29.94
N LEU A 347 23.39 -9.12 29.18
CA LEU A 347 22.44 -10.04 28.55
C LEU A 347 21.75 -10.96 29.56
N GLN A 348 22.37 -11.25 30.70
CA GLN A 348 21.73 -11.99 31.77
C GLN A 348 20.47 -11.29 32.29
N LYS A 349 20.42 -9.94 32.25
CA LYS A 349 19.21 -9.17 32.58
C LYS A 349 18.08 -9.43 31.56
N ALA A 350 18.43 -9.71 30.30
CA ALA A 350 17.48 -9.99 29.21
C ALA A 350 16.98 -11.44 29.18
N CYS A 351 17.73 -12.40 29.73
CA CYS A 351 17.39 -13.83 29.66
C CYS A 351 16.02 -14.16 30.23
N LYS A 352 15.69 -13.63 31.42
CA LYS A 352 14.41 -13.91 32.09
C LYS A 352 13.20 -13.34 31.34
N PRO A 353 13.16 -12.06 30.95
CA PRO A 353 12.00 -11.51 30.24
C PRO A 353 11.84 -12.08 28.83
N LEU A 354 12.94 -12.35 28.10
CA LEU A 354 12.88 -12.95 26.75
C LEU A 354 12.77 -14.47 26.77
N ARG A 355 12.78 -15.11 27.96
CA ARG A 355 12.78 -16.57 28.14
C ARG A 355 13.91 -17.27 27.39
N ILE A 356 15.10 -16.67 27.36
CA ILE A 356 16.30 -17.22 26.70
C ILE A 356 17.14 -17.97 27.74
N LEU A 357 17.45 -19.24 27.46
CA LEU A 357 18.28 -20.07 28.31
C LEU A 357 19.77 -19.81 28.05
N LYS A 358 20.51 -19.55 29.13
CA LYS A 358 21.99 -19.53 29.12
C LYS A 358 22.51 -20.93 28.73
N HIS A 359 23.42 -21.00 27.77
CA HIS A 359 23.93 -22.27 27.28
C HIS A 359 25.39 -22.16 26.85
N THR A 360 26.08 -23.30 26.76
CA THR A 360 27.49 -23.33 26.35
C THR A 360 27.65 -23.98 24.99
N VAL A 361 28.51 -23.41 24.17
CA VAL A 361 28.77 -23.83 22.79
C VAL A 361 30.25 -24.12 22.62
N LEU A 362 30.58 -25.09 21.77
CA LEU A 362 31.97 -25.41 21.41
C LEU A 362 32.43 -24.57 20.23
N ASN A 363 33.60 -23.96 20.39
CA ASN A 363 34.28 -23.24 19.31
C ASN A 363 35.01 -24.21 18.35
N GLU A 364 35.59 -23.74 17.23
CA GLU A 364 36.40 -24.60 16.32
C GLU A 364 37.57 -25.32 17.02
N LYS A 365 38.04 -24.81 18.17
CA LYS A 365 39.09 -25.39 19.01
C LYS A 365 38.57 -26.33 20.11
N ASP A 366 37.28 -26.68 20.08
CA ASP A 366 36.58 -27.42 21.14
C ASP A 366 36.63 -26.76 22.53
N GLU A 367 36.82 -25.44 22.57
CA GLU A 367 36.74 -24.64 23.80
C GLU A 367 35.28 -24.32 24.14
N GLU A 368 34.89 -24.49 25.40
CA GLU A 368 33.55 -24.18 25.89
C GLU A 368 33.36 -22.67 26.09
N VAL A 369 32.40 -22.09 25.37
CA VAL A 369 32.06 -20.67 25.45
C VAL A 369 30.63 -20.51 25.96
N LEU A 370 30.45 -19.74 27.03
CA LEU A 370 29.13 -19.45 27.60
C LEU A 370 28.46 -18.31 26.83
N LEU A 371 27.19 -18.51 26.45
CA LEU A 371 26.36 -17.51 25.79
C LEU A 371 25.01 -17.35 26.49
N CYS A 372 24.48 -16.13 26.44
CA CYS A 372 23.18 -15.72 26.97
C CYS A 372 22.17 -15.35 25.87
N SER A 373 22.58 -15.45 24.61
CA SER A 373 21.82 -15.19 23.40
C SER A 373 22.30 -16.15 22.30
N SER A 374 21.73 -16.09 21.10
CA SER A 374 22.16 -16.95 20.00
C SER A 374 23.61 -16.70 19.60
N VAL A 375 24.29 -17.73 19.10
CA VAL A 375 25.65 -17.66 18.50
C VAL A 375 25.77 -16.61 17.39
N GLU A 376 24.69 -16.36 16.65
CA GLU A 376 24.68 -15.39 15.55
C GLU A 376 24.62 -13.92 16.03
N CYS A 377 24.28 -13.70 17.30
CA CYS A 377 24.18 -12.36 17.88
C CYS A 377 25.57 -11.74 18.08
N LYS A 378 25.79 -10.52 17.57
CA LYS A 378 27.09 -9.84 17.65
C LYS A 378 27.07 -8.67 18.64
N GLY A 379 28.04 -8.66 19.54
CA GLY A 379 28.32 -7.52 20.41
C GLY A 379 29.52 -6.71 19.92
N ILE A 380 29.32 -5.41 19.67
CA ILE A 380 30.37 -4.49 19.19
C ILE A 380 30.44 -3.27 20.12
N VAL A 381 31.66 -2.85 20.46
CA VAL A 381 31.87 -1.61 21.24
C VAL A 381 32.18 -0.47 20.27
N GLY A 382 31.37 0.59 20.29
CA GLY A 382 31.59 1.77 19.44
C GLY A 382 32.77 2.62 19.94
N ASN A 383 33.28 3.52 19.09
CA ASN A 383 34.32 4.49 19.48
C ASN A 383 33.86 5.48 20.56
N ASP A 384 32.55 5.58 20.77
CA ASP A 384 31.94 6.33 21.86
C ASP A 384 31.93 5.59 23.20
N GLY A 385 32.45 4.35 23.23
CA GLY A 385 32.50 3.49 24.40
C GLY A 385 31.19 2.77 24.71
N ARG A 386 30.16 2.89 23.86
CA ARG A 386 28.85 2.25 24.06
C ARG A 386 28.86 0.80 23.58
N HIS A 387 28.04 -0.05 24.22
CA HIS A 387 27.90 -1.46 23.89
C HIS A 387 26.70 -1.70 22.98
N TYR A 388 26.95 -2.10 21.74
CA TYR A 388 25.93 -2.33 20.72
C TYR A 388 25.68 -3.81 20.49
N ILE A 389 24.41 -4.18 20.29
CA ILE A 389 24.00 -5.53 19.94
C ILE A 389 23.34 -5.58 18.55
N LEU A 390 23.67 -6.62 17.79
CA LEU A 390 23.34 -6.78 16.37
C LEU A 390 22.98 -8.23 16.06
N ASP A 391 22.43 -8.45 14.86
CA ASP A 391 22.10 -9.76 14.29
C ASP A 391 21.23 -10.61 15.22
N LEU A 392 20.06 -10.08 15.57
CA LEU A 392 19.13 -10.62 16.57
C LEU A 392 18.12 -11.61 15.97
N LEU A 393 18.48 -12.29 14.88
CA LEU A 393 17.55 -13.07 14.06
C LEU A 393 16.96 -14.31 14.77
N ARG A 394 17.67 -14.88 15.75
CA ARG A 394 17.25 -16.05 16.56
C ARG A 394 16.89 -15.70 18.00
N THR A 395 16.41 -14.48 18.25
CA THR A 395 15.98 -14.09 19.60
C THR A 395 14.86 -14.98 20.13
N PHE A 396 13.95 -15.43 19.26
CA PHE A 396 12.83 -16.30 19.61
C PHE A 396 13.07 -17.75 19.18
N PRO A 397 12.61 -18.75 19.96
CA PRO A 397 12.86 -20.15 19.69
C PRO A 397 12.27 -20.61 18.35
N PRO A 398 12.90 -21.58 17.66
CA PRO A 398 12.42 -22.08 16.39
C PRO A 398 11.13 -22.92 16.54
N ASP A 399 10.30 -22.92 15.51
CA ASP A 399 9.11 -23.78 15.41
C ASP A 399 9.47 -25.10 14.72
N VAL A 400 9.45 -26.15 15.53
CA VAL A 400 9.75 -27.55 15.20
C VAL A 400 8.82 -28.10 14.12
N ASN A 401 7.58 -27.61 14.02
CA ASN A 401 6.59 -28.12 13.05
C ASN A 401 6.97 -27.91 11.57
N PHE A 402 7.92 -27.00 11.29
CA PHE A 402 8.36 -26.66 9.94
C PHE A 402 9.85 -26.93 9.69
N LEU A 403 10.52 -27.62 10.62
CA LEU A 403 11.90 -28.04 10.47
C LEU A 403 11.97 -29.48 9.94
N PRO A 404 12.95 -29.80 9.08
CA PRO A 404 13.17 -31.18 8.60
C PRO A 404 13.85 -32.00 9.71
N LEU A 405 13.05 -32.52 10.63
CA LEU A 405 13.52 -33.31 11.77
C LEU A 405 13.43 -34.81 11.48
N LYS A 406 14.23 -35.60 12.21
CA LYS A 406 14.12 -37.06 12.22
C LYS A 406 12.85 -37.46 12.98
N GLU A 407 12.20 -38.55 12.59
CA GLU A 407 10.92 -39.02 13.17
C GLU A 407 10.97 -39.20 14.70
N GLU A 408 12.15 -39.49 15.25
CA GLU A 408 12.39 -39.68 16.70
C GLU A 408 12.23 -38.39 17.53
N ASP A 409 12.44 -37.22 16.94
CA ASP A 409 12.38 -35.92 17.64
C ASP A 409 10.95 -35.32 17.64
N ILE A 410 9.96 -36.03 17.09
CA ILE A 410 8.60 -35.52 16.82
C ILE A 410 7.57 -36.27 17.66
N LEU A 411 6.71 -35.52 18.36
CA LEU A 411 5.59 -36.08 19.11
C LEU A 411 4.58 -36.77 18.19
N LYS A 412 4.04 -37.90 18.65
CA LYS A 412 3.05 -38.71 17.91
C LYS A 412 1.83 -37.91 17.48
N ASP A 413 1.33 -37.04 18.37
CA ASP A 413 0.19 -36.16 18.10
C ASP A 413 0.42 -35.23 16.89
N CYS A 414 1.66 -34.74 16.73
CA CYS A 414 2.03 -33.92 15.58
C CYS A 414 2.09 -34.74 14.29
N GLN A 415 2.55 -35.99 14.37
CA GLN A 415 2.59 -36.91 13.22
C GLN A 415 1.17 -37.27 12.74
N GLU A 416 0.23 -37.50 13.66
CA GLU A 416 -1.18 -37.76 13.31
C GLU A 416 -1.83 -36.59 12.56
N LEU A 417 -1.40 -35.36 12.85
CA LEU A 417 -1.85 -34.14 12.19
C LEU A 417 -1.08 -33.80 10.90
N GLY A 418 -0.13 -34.67 10.49
CA GLY A 418 0.64 -34.52 9.26
C GLY A 418 1.81 -33.53 9.36
N PHE A 419 2.36 -33.32 10.56
CA PHE A 419 3.58 -32.54 10.80
C PHE A 419 4.78 -33.49 10.98
N PRO A 420 5.99 -33.10 10.52
CA PRO A 420 6.41 -31.77 10.11
C PRO A 420 6.08 -31.46 8.65
N LYS A 421 5.72 -30.20 8.37
CA LYS A 421 5.37 -29.74 7.01
C LYS A 421 6.53 -28.98 6.38
N SER A 422 6.76 -29.21 5.09
CA SER A 422 7.76 -28.46 4.33
C SER A 422 7.31 -27.01 4.17
N TYR A 423 8.20 -26.07 4.46
CA TYR A 423 7.96 -24.63 4.31
C TYR A 423 9.01 -24.00 3.39
N ARG A 424 8.70 -22.82 2.83
CA ARG A 424 9.59 -22.10 1.90
C ARG A 424 10.97 -21.78 2.50
N HIS A 425 11.03 -21.61 3.81
CA HIS A 425 12.25 -21.35 4.56
C HIS A 425 12.23 -22.07 5.90
N ARG A 426 13.39 -22.23 6.52
CA ARG A 426 13.58 -22.94 7.79
C ARG A 426 13.70 -22.01 9.01
N LEU A 427 13.70 -20.69 8.80
CA LEU A 427 13.70 -19.68 9.87
C LEU A 427 12.29 -19.46 10.46
N CYS A 428 11.56 -20.52 10.76
CA CYS A 428 10.26 -20.43 11.41
C CYS A 428 10.46 -20.30 12.92
N CYS A 429 9.96 -19.23 13.55
CA CYS A 429 10.04 -19.04 15.02
C CYS A 429 8.67 -19.15 15.69
N LEU A 430 8.65 -19.52 16.96
CA LEU A 430 7.51 -19.42 17.86
C LEU A 430 7.31 -17.96 18.29
N ARG A 431 6.09 -17.64 18.70
CA ARG A 431 5.68 -16.30 19.12
C ARG A 431 5.89 -16.09 20.62
N PRO A 432 6.28 -14.89 21.08
CA PRO A 432 6.38 -14.63 22.52
C PRO A 432 5.04 -14.86 23.23
N GLU A 433 3.92 -14.49 22.62
CA GLU A 433 2.58 -14.67 23.19
C GLU A 433 2.24 -16.16 23.40
N LEU A 434 2.71 -17.04 22.51
CA LEU A 434 2.57 -18.48 22.65
C LEU A 434 3.40 -19.01 23.82
N ILE A 435 4.65 -18.54 23.91
CA ILE A 435 5.60 -18.98 24.93
C ILE A 435 5.03 -18.62 26.31
N GLU A 436 4.52 -17.39 26.49
CA GLU A 436 3.87 -16.98 27.73
C GLU A 436 2.67 -17.87 28.07
N SER A 437 1.79 -18.15 27.11
CA SER A 437 0.63 -19.03 27.33
C SER A 437 1.04 -20.47 27.64
N PHE A 438 2.11 -20.98 27.03
CA PHE A 438 2.64 -22.32 27.31
C PHE A 438 3.25 -22.41 28.70
N VAL A 439 4.00 -21.39 29.14
CA VAL A 439 4.54 -21.34 30.51
C VAL A 439 3.41 -21.28 31.53
N GLN A 440 2.37 -20.50 31.28
CA GLN A 440 1.19 -20.44 32.15
C GLN A 440 0.47 -21.80 32.21
N TYR A 441 0.27 -22.45 31.06
CA TYR A 441 -0.40 -23.76 30.99
C TYR A 441 0.32 -24.83 31.84
N ASN A 442 1.65 -24.96 31.68
CA ASN A 442 2.44 -25.92 32.44
C ASN A 442 2.53 -25.56 33.93
N GLY A 443 2.56 -24.26 34.24
CA GLY A 443 2.53 -23.77 35.62
C GLY A 443 1.20 -24.09 36.33
N ASP A 444 0.08 -23.95 35.62
CA ASP A 444 -1.27 -24.21 36.15
C ASP A 444 -1.57 -25.71 36.26
N GLU A 445 -1.11 -26.54 35.32
CA GLU A 445 -1.20 -28.00 35.45
C GLU A 445 -0.43 -28.51 36.67
N SER A 446 0.73 -27.92 36.95
CA SER A 446 1.55 -28.27 38.10
C SER A 446 0.98 -27.76 39.43
N GLN A 447 0.19 -26.68 39.44
CA GLN A 447 -0.49 -26.17 40.65
C GLN A 447 -1.76 -26.96 41.02
N LYS A 448 -2.32 -27.76 40.09
CA LYS A 448 -3.47 -28.63 40.37
C LYS A 448 -3.07 -29.89 41.15
N ASP A 449 -1.81 -30.29 41.05
CA ASP A 449 -1.21 -31.26 41.95
C ASP A 449 -0.78 -30.50 43.20
N ASP A 450 -1.40 -30.77 44.36
CA ASP A 450 -1.11 -30.13 45.66
C ASP A 450 0.35 -30.41 46.12
N LEU A 451 1.33 -29.78 45.47
CA LEU A 451 2.76 -29.98 45.70
C LEU A 451 3.25 -29.05 46.82
N GLN A 452 3.08 -29.48 48.07
CA GLN A 452 3.62 -28.77 49.24
C GLN A 452 5.09 -29.12 49.55
N ASP A 453 5.64 -30.16 48.92
CA ASP A 453 7.01 -30.64 49.17
C ASP A 453 8.04 -30.09 48.17
N ALA A 454 9.11 -29.48 48.69
CA ALA A 454 10.19 -28.89 47.89
C ALA A 454 10.93 -29.93 47.02
N ASP A 455 11.00 -31.20 47.45
CA ASP A 455 11.63 -32.27 46.68
C ASP A 455 10.78 -32.71 45.49
N LEU A 456 9.44 -32.72 45.62
CA LEU A 456 8.52 -33.01 44.52
C LEU A 456 8.51 -31.85 43.51
N VAL A 457 8.60 -30.60 43.99
CA VAL A 457 8.76 -29.43 43.10
C VAL A 457 10.08 -29.52 42.33
N ARG A 458 11.16 -30.00 42.97
CA ARG A 458 12.45 -30.19 42.30
C ARG A 458 12.42 -31.30 41.25
N GLU A 459 11.72 -32.40 41.54
CA GLU A 459 11.53 -33.50 40.59
C GLU A 459 10.67 -33.06 39.39
N ALA A 460 9.55 -32.39 39.64
CA ALA A 460 8.71 -31.80 38.59
C ALA A 460 9.45 -30.74 37.75
N CYS A 461 10.24 -29.87 38.39
CA CYS A 461 11.11 -28.91 37.70
C CYS A 461 12.17 -29.59 36.83
N GLY A 462 12.71 -30.72 37.28
CA GLY A 462 13.66 -31.54 36.54
C GLY A 462 13.04 -32.24 35.34
N GLU A 463 11.82 -32.78 35.47
CA GLU A 463 11.08 -33.43 34.39
C GLU A 463 10.64 -32.45 33.30
N ILE A 464 10.17 -31.27 33.70
CA ILE A 464 9.72 -30.20 32.80
C ILE A 464 10.90 -29.43 32.21
N GLY A 465 12.12 -29.54 32.76
CA GLY A 465 13.30 -28.84 32.26
C GLY A 465 13.31 -27.34 32.59
N SER A 466 12.86 -26.98 33.80
CA SER A 466 12.94 -25.63 34.34
C SER A 466 14.40 -25.15 34.46
N ALA A 467 14.64 -23.86 34.23
CA ALA A 467 15.97 -23.25 34.39
C ALA A 467 16.42 -23.16 35.86
N THR A 468 15.46 -23.21 36.80
CA THR A 468 15.73 -23.23 38.24
C THR A 468 15.01 -24.39 38.93
N ASP A 469 15.70 -25.04 39.85
CA ASP A 469 15.22 -26.20 40.63
C ASP A 469 14.13 -25.85 41.65
N SER A 470 13.93 -24.57 41.94
CA SER A 470 13.06 -24.06 43.01
C SER A 470 11.84 -23.27 42.53
N VAL A 471 11.86 -22.78 41.30
CA VAL A 471 10.79 -21.98 40.69
C VAL A 471 10.61 -22.46 39.26
N PHE A 472 9.36 -22.61 38.83
CA PHE A 472 9.03 -22.88 37.42
C PHE A 472 9.43 -21.67 36.56
N ASP A 473 10.60 -21.77 35.93
CA ASP A 473 11.11 -20.77 34.97
C ASP A 473 11.53 -21.48 33.69
N LEU A 474 10.58 -21.62 32.78
CA LEU A 474 10.81 -22.21 31.47
C LEU A 474 11.54 -21.21 30.57
N GLN A 475 12.78 -21.54 30.23
CA GLN A 475 13.62 -20.79 29.29
C GLN A 475 14.05 -21.70 28.14
N PHE A 476 14.17 -21.14 26.96
CA PHE A 476 14.47 -21.86 25.73
C PHE A 476 15.87 -21.56 25.22
N ASN A 477 16.61 -22.60 24.85
CA ASN A 477 17.87 -22.43 24.14
C ASN A 477 17.60 -22.14 22.65
N ALA A 478 18.05 -20.97 22.19
CA ALA A 478 17.86 -20.50 20.81
C ALA A 478 18.60 -21.34 19.75
N ASP A 479 19.66 -22.04 20.14
CA ASP A 479 20.61 -22.66 19.21
C ASP A 479 20.42 -24.18 19.03
N VAL A 480 19.44 -24.80 19.68
CA VAL A 480 19.19 -26.26 19.69
C VAL A 480 19.07 -26.89 18.29
N TYR A 481 18.54 -26.13 17.32
CA TYR A 481 18.38 -26.54 15.91
C TYR A 481 19.15 -25.63 14.94
N SER A 482 20.17 -24.93 15.42
CA SER A 482 20.99 -24.08 14.56
C SER A 482 21.99 -24.92 13.73
N PRO A 483 22.13 -24.66 12.42
CA PRO A 483 23.09 -25.37 11.59
C PRO A 483 24.50 -24.90 11.95
N GLY A 484 25.39 -25.85 12.28
CA GLY A 484 26.81 -25.56 12.53
C GLY A 484 27.21 -25.45 14.01
N VAL A 485 26.25 -25.37 14.93
CA VAL A 485 26.53 -25.31 16.38
C VAL A 485 26.79 -26.69 16.96
N ARG A 486 27.86 -26.80 17.77
CA ARG A 486 28.24 -28.02 18.50
C ARG A 486 28.13 -27.78 19.99
N PHE A 487 27.57 -28.74 20.70
CA PHE A 487 27.42 -28.68 22.14
C PHE A 487 28.37 -29.64 22.86
N PRO A 488 28.79 -29.32 24.11
CA PRO A 488 29.58 -30.22 24.93
C PRO A 488 28.85 -31.55 25.21
N ALA A 489 29.58 -32.67 25.21
CA ALA A 489 29.02 -33.99 25.48
C ALA A 489 28.37 -34.11 26.87
N SER A 490 28.84 -33.31 27.84
CA SER A 490 28.30 -33.18 29.19
C SER A 490 26.85 -32.67 29.23
N GLN A 491 26.39 -31.94 28.21
CA GLN A 491 25.06 -31.31 28.18
C GLN A 491 24.05 -32.03 27.28
N THR A 492 24.38 -33.24 26.80
CA THR A 492 23.51 -34.00 25.88
C THR A 492 22.10 -34.21 26.43
N GLN A 493 21.97 -34.52 27.73
CA GLN A 493 20.66 -34.70 28.39
C GLN A 493 19.86 -33.40 28.45
N ALA A 494 20.50 -32.28 28.83
CA ALA A 494 19.85 -30.96 28.89
C ALA A 494 19.33 -30.51 27.52
N ILE A 495 20.09 -30.79 26.45
CA ILE A 495 19.68 -30.47 25.08
C ILE A 495 18.50 -31.34 24.64
N GLN A 496 18.49 -32.61 25.04
CA GLN A 496 17.38 -33.51 24.72
C GLN A 496 16.08 -33.07 25.41
N ILE A 497 16.16 -32.59 26.66
CA ILE A 497 15.02 -31.96 27.36
C ILE A 497 14.56 -30.71 26.62
N GLN A 498 15.48 -29.85 26.17
CA GLN A 498 15.13 -28.65 25.40
C GLN A 498 14.48 -28.95 24.05
N LYS A 499 14.95 -29.99 23.34
CA LYS A 499 14.30 -30.47 22.11
C LYS A 499 12.88 -30.96 22.37
N ARG A 500 12.68 -31.71 23.46
CA ARG A 500 11.36 -32.18 23.89
C ARG A 500 10.44 -31.00 24.26
N LEU A 501 10.93 -30.01 25.01
CA LEU A 501 10.16 -28.82 25.35
C LEU A 501 9.71 -28.03 24.11
N LEU A 502 10.60 -27.88 23.13
CA LEU A 502 10.25 -27.22 21.86
C LEU A 502 9.22 -28.02 21.07
N SER A 503 9.28 -29.36 21.08
CA SER A 503 8.28 -30.19 20.41
C SER A 503 6.94 -30.16 21.15
N GLU A 504 6.92 -30.13 22.47
CA GLU A 504 5.71 -29.95 23.29
C GLU A 504 5.06 -28.58 23.05
N ALA A 505 5.86 -27.50 23.02
CA ALA A 505 5.36 -26.16 22.68
C ALA A 505 4.80 -26.08 21.25
N ALA A 506 5.41 -26.79 20.31
CA ALA A 506 4.94 -26.89 18.93
C ALA A 506 3.62 -27.69 18.83
N ALA A 507 3.47 -28.76 19.63
CA ALA A 507 2.24 -29.55 19.73
C ALA A 507 1.10 -28.77 20.41
N PHE A 508 1.44 -27.94 21.40
CA PHE A 508 0.49 -27.09 22.14
C PHE A 508 -0.27 -26.13 21.21
N ILE A 509 0.36 -25.63 20.15
CA ILE A 509 -0.32 -24.83 19.11
C ILE A 509 -1.48 -25.62 18.49
N LEU A 510 -1.21 -26.86 18.10
CA LEU A 510 -2.13 -27.70 17.33
C LEU A 510 -3.25 -28.26 18.22
N ASN A 511 -2.91 -28.70 19.42
CA ASN A 511 -3.84 -29.42 20.30
C ASN A 511 -4.67 -28.49 21.19
N VAL A 512 -4.11 -27.35 21.61
CA VAL A 512 -4.75 -26.46 22.59
C VAL A 512 -5.10 -25.11 21.97
N GLN A 513 -4.14 -24.40 21.37
CA GLN A 513 -4.35 -23.01 20.95
C GLN A 513 -5.31 -22.88 19.77
N ILE A 514 -5.12 -23.63 18.67
CA ILE A 514 -6.02 -23.54 17.50
C ILE A 514 -7.44 -24.00 17.87
N PRO A 515 -7.65 -25.15 18.55
CA PRO A 515 -8.99 -25.54 19.02
C PRO A 515 -9.58 -24.53 20.01
N GLY A 516 -8.76 -23.99 20.91
CA GLY A 516 -9.17 -22.95 21.88
C GLY A 516 -9.65 -21.68 21.18
N PHE A 517 -8.93 -21.22 20.16
CA PHE A 517 -9.31 -20.08 19.32
C PHE A 517 -10.65 -20.33 18.60
N ILE A 518 -10.83 -21.51 17.99
CA ILE A 518 -12.09 -21.86 17.30
C ILE A 518 -13.26 -21.90 18.29
N LYS A 519 -13.07 -22.48 19.48
CA LYS A 519 -14.07 -22.48 20.56
C LYS A 519 -14.40 -21.07 21.05
N ALA A 520 -13.41 -20.18 21.17
CA ALA A 520 -13.63 -18.79 21.54
C ALA A 520 -14.47 -18.05 20.47
N CYS A 521 -14.25 -18.34 19.19
CA CYS A 521 -15.06 -17.83 18.10
C CYS A 521 -16.49 -18.38 18.12
N LEU A 522 -16.67 -19.68 18.43
CA LEU A 522 -17.99 -20.30 18.59
C LEU A 522 -18.78 -19.66 19.74
N ASN A 523 -18.11 -19.32 20.83
CA ASN A 523 -18.72 -18.68 22.00
C ASN A 523 -18.90 -17.16 21.84
N HIS A 524 -18.59 -16.60 20.66
CA HIS A 524 -18.61 -15.16 20.39
C HIS A 524 -17.75 -14.30 21.33
N VAL A 525 -16.75 -14.88 21.98
CA VAL A 525 -15.76 -14.14 22.79
C VAL A 525 -14.89 -13.29 21.86
N ILE A 526 -14.58 -13.84 20.68
CA ILE A 526 -13.78 -13.20 19.65
C ILE A 526 -14.54 -13.32 18.34
N VAL A 527 -14.81 -12.18 17.70
CA VAL A 527 -15.50 -12.14 16.40
C VAL A 527 -14.63 -11.36 15.44
N PRO A 528 -13.74 -12.03 14.68
CA PRO A 528 -12.93 -11.35 13.69
C PRO A 528 -13.83 -10.90 12.53
N LEU A 529 -13.80 -9.62 12.22
CA LEU A 529 -14.63 -8.99 11.18
C LEU A 529 -13.89 -8.94 9.84
N ASP A 530 -12.59 -8.65 9.87
CA ASP A 530 -11.71 -8.49 8.72
C ASP A 530 -10.38 -9.24 8.89
N GLY A 531 -9.58 -9.35 7.83
CA GLY A 531 -8.29 -10.04 7.85
C GLY A 531 -7.30 -9.48 8.89
N LYS A 532 -7.35 -8.15 9.14
CA LYS A 532 -6.53 -7.51 10.17
C LYS A 532 -6.91 -7.97 11.59
N THR A 533 -8.21 -7.96 11.90
CA THR A 533 -8.69 -8.42 13.22
C THR A 533 -8.46 -9.91 13.41
N LEU A 534 -8.58 -10.71 12.35
CA LEU A 534 -8.23 -12.13 12.38
C LEU A 534 -6.74 -12.33 12.70
N LYS A 535 -5.86 -11.57 12.05
CA LYS A 535 -4.41 -11.61 12.32
C LYS A 535 -4.11 -11.24 13.78
N GLU A 536 -4.69 -10.15 14.29
CA GLU A 536 -4.49 -9.72 15.68
C GLU A 536 -4.98 -10.77 16.67
N ALA A 537 -6.16 -11.36 16.43
CA ALA A 537 -6.72 -12.41 17.27
C ALA A 537 -5.91 -13.72 17.22
N LEU A 538 -5.42 -14.13 16.05
CA LEU A 538 -4.53 -15.31 15.95
C LEU A 538 -3.21 -15.04 16.69
N HIS A 539 -2.65 -13.84 16.56
CA HIS A 539 -1.42 -13.47 17.23
C HIS A 539 -1.55 -13.39 18.75
N SER A 540 -2.71 -12.95 19.28
CA SER A 540 -2.94 -12.94 20.74
C SER A 540 -2.99 -14.34 21.35
N TYR A 541 -3.33 -15.37 20.56
CA TYR A 541 -3.22 -16.79 20.92
C TYR A 541 -1.83 -17.37 20.59
N GLY A 542 -0.88 -16.54 20.14
CA GLY A 542 0.44 -16.99 19.74
C GLY A 542 0.48 -17.81 18.43
N ILE A 543 -0.60 -17.83 17.67
CA ILE A 543 -0.72 -18.58 16.41
C ILE A 543 -0.15 -17.74 15.26
N ASN A 544 0.83 -18.29 14.55
CA ASN A 544 1.36 -17.65 13.35
C ASN A 544 0.43 -17.83 12.14
N MET A 545 0.40 -16.83 11.24
CA MET A 545 -0.41 -16.86 10.01
C MET A 545 -0.11 -18.05 9.07
N ARG A 546 1.02 -18.74 9.25
CA ARG A 546 1.34 -20.00 8.52
C ARG A 546 0.34 -21.13 8.80
N TYR A 547 -0.31 -21.12 9.97
CA TYR A 547 -1.29 -22.13 10.36
C TYR A 547 -2.70 -21.88 9.82
N LEU A 548 -2.93 -20.86 8.97
CA LEU A 548 -4.25 -20.57 8.42
C LEU A 548 -4.89 -21.79 7.72
N GLY A 549 -4.10 -22.60 7.00
CA GLY A 549 -4.62 -23.82 6.38
C GLY A 549 -5.09 -24.85 7.40
N THR A 550 -4.32 -25.05 8.48
CA THR A 550 -4.73 -25.93 9.58
C THR A 550 -5.97 -25.42 10.30
N VAL A 551 -6.09 -24.11 10.51
CA VAL A 551 -7.31 -23.48 11.07
C VAL A 551 -8.51 -23.76 10.16
N ALA A 552 -8.37 -23.57 8.85
CA ALA A 552 -9.42 -23.86 7.87
C ALA A 552 -9.85 -25.33 7.91
N GLU A 553 -8.89 -26.27 7.96
CA GLU A 553 -9.18 -27.70 8.07
C GLU A 553 -9.87 -28.07 9.38
N MET A 554 -9.46 -27.48 10.51
CA MET A 554 -10.10 -27.74 11.80
C MET A 554 -11.53 -27.20 11.88
N ILE A 555 -11.81 -26.03 11.30
CA ILE A 555 -13.19 -25.49 11.22
C ILE A 555 -14.11 -26.47 10.48
N VAL A 556 -13.62 -27.06 9.38
CA VAL A 556 -14.36 -28.07 8.62
C VAL A 556 -14.53 -29.37 9.43
N LYS A 557 -13.48 -29.84 10.11
CA LYS A 557 -13.51 -31.06 10.93
C LYS A 557 -14.48 -30.97 12.12
N MET A 558 -14.57 -29.81 12.77
CA MET A 558 -15.42 -29.60 13.96
C MET A 558 -16.92 -29.46 13.66
N GLN A 559 -17.36 -29.61 12.40
CA GLN A 559 -18.77 -29.43 11.96
C GLN A 559 -19.39 -28.08 12.37
N ALA A 560 -18.56 -27.10 12.72
CA ALA A 560 -18.93 -25.72 13.04
C ALA A 560 -19.26 -24.87 11.80
N GLY A 561 -19.23 -25.48 10.61
CA GLY A 561 -19.34 -24.84 9.30
C GLY A 561 -20.46 -23.79 9.16
N PRO A 562 -21.72 -24.04 9.55
CA PRO A 562 -22.78 -23.05 9.37
C PRO A 562 -22.64 -21.85 10.33
N SER A 563 -22.14 -22.05 11.55
CA SER A 563 -21.97 -20.97 12.54
C SER A 563 -20.72 -20.12 12.28
N LEU A 564 -19.66 -20.74 11.76
CA LEU A 564 -18.36 -20.11 11.47
C LEU A 564 -18.11 -19.87 9.98
N ASP A 565 -19.15 -19.86 9.15
CA ASP A 565 -19.01 -19.62 7.70
C ASP A 565 -18.35 -18.25 7.44
N HIS A 566 -18.68 -17.23 8.25
CA HIS A 566 -18.04 -15.91 8.18
C HIS A 566 -16.52 -15.99 8.41
N LEU A 567 -16.07 -16.73 9.43
CA LEU A 567 -14.67 -16.90 9.78
C LEU A 567 -13.93 -17.67 8.68
N TYR A 568 -14.54 -18.74 8.18
CA TYR A 568 -13.98 -19.56 7.11
C TYR A 568 -13.78 -18.75 5.82
N ARG A 569 -14.74 -17.89 5.47
CA ARG A 569 -14.62 -16.93 4.35
C ARG A 569 -13.45 -15.97 4.53
N ILE A 570 -13.28 -15.39 5.72
CA ILE A 570 -12.19 -14.46 6.02
C ILE A 570 -10.83 -15.17 5.92
N VAL A 571 -10.71 -16.39 6.45
CA VAL A 571 -9.48 -17.20 6.36
C VAL A 571 -9.10 -17.43 4.89
N ILE A 572 -10.05 -17.81 4.03
CA ILE A 572 -9.79 -18.02 2.59
C ILE A 572 -9.36 -16.71 1.91
N ILE A 573 -10.05 -15.60 2.20
CA ILE A 573 -9.70 -14.29 1.66
C ILE A 573 -8.27 -13.90 2.05
N GLU A 574 -7.90 -14.09 3.32
CA GLU A 574 -6.57 -13.76 3.83
C GLU A 574 -5.47 -14.62 3.17
N MET A 575 -5.74 -15.90 2.92
CA MET A 575 -4.81 -16.79 2.21
C MET A 575 -4.60 -16.36 0.76
N VAL A 576 -5.67 -16.07 0.04
CA VAL A 576 -5.62 -15.63 -1.37
C VAL A 576 -4.92 -14.28 -1.50
N THR A 577 -5.28 -13.30 -0.67
CA THR A 577 -4.69 -11.96 -0.71
C THR A 577 -3.21 -11.97 -0.36
N ARG A 578 -2.77 -12.77 0.62
CA ARG A 578 -1.33 -12.93 0.95
C ARG A 578 -0.54 -13.62 -0.16
N ALA A 579 -1.10 -14.67 -0.76
CA ALA A 579 -0.48 -15.33 -1.91
C ALA A 579 -0.33 -14.37 -3.08
N ALA A 580 -1.37 -13.58 -3.37
CA ALA A 580 -1.37 -12.60 -4.45
C ALA A 580 -0.41 -11.42 -4.16
N LYS A 581 -0.32 -10.90 -2.93
CA LYS A 581 0.69 -9.91 -2.51
C LYS A 581 2.11 -10.40 -2.70
N THR A 582 2.37 -11.68 -2.42
CA THR A 582 3.70 -12.28 -2.61
C THR A 582 4.08 -12.32 -4.09
N ILE A 583 3.13 -12.67 -4.97
CA ILE A 583 3.34 -12.65 -6.42
C ILE A 583 3.56 -11.22 -6.90
N LEU A 584 2.75 -10.26 -6.41
CA LEU A 584 2.88 -8.86 -6.78
C LEU A 584 4.28 -8.31 -6.45
N ARG A 585 4.89 -8.70 -5.33
CA ARG A 585 6.27 -8.28 -5.01
C ARG A 585 7.26 -8.70 -6.09
N SER A 586 7.26 -9.98 -6.47
CA SER A 586 8.11 -10.47 -7.55
C SER A 586 7.75 -9.87 -8.91
N TYR A 587 6.46 -9.57 -9.12
CA TYR A 587 5.97 -8.94 -10.34
C TYR A 587 6.50 -7.51 -10.51
N LEU A 588 6.63 -6.74 -9.42
CA LEU A 588 7.08 -5.35 -9.45
C LEU A 588 8.61 -5.19 -9.56
N GLN A 589 9.38 -6.24 -9.27
CA GLN A 589 10.84 -6.20 -9.37
C GLN A 589 11.26 -5.99 -10.83
N GLY A 590 12.07 -4.95 -11.08
CA GLY A 590 12.60 -4.63 -12.42
C GLY A 590 11.67 -3.84 -13.35
N ILE A 591 10.48 -3.44 -12.91
CA ILE A 591 9.57 -2.60 -13.73
C ILE A 591 10.05 -1.15 -13.71
N GLU A 592 10.21 -0.51 -14.87
CA GLU A 592 10.54 0.91 -14.97
C GLU A 592 9.45 1.82 -14.39
N MET A 593 9.83 2.98 -13.84
CA MET A 593 8.90 3.92 -13.19
C MET A 593 7.77 4.40 -14.13
N SER A 594 8.06 4.52 -15.43
CA SER A 594 7.09 4.89 -16.48
C SER A 594 5.96 3.87 -16.65
N ALA A 595 6.26 2.58 -16.48
CA ALA A 595 5.33 1.48 -16.73
C ALA A 595 4.66 0.93 -15.46
N LEU A 596 5.06 1.43 -14.28
CA LEU A 596 4.61 0.92 -12.97
C LEU A 596 3.08 0.95 -12.81
N SER A 597 2.45 2.07 -13.18
CA SER A 597 0.98 2.24 -13.08
C SER A 597 0.23 1.27 -13.99
N ALA A 598 0.73 1.07 -15.22
CA ALA A 598 0.16 0.13 -16.18
C ALA A 598 0.31 -1.32 -15.70
N ALA A 599 1.46 -1.67 -15.13
CA ALA A 599 1.73 -3.00 -14.59
C ALA A 599 0.83 -3.32 -13.38
N VAL A 600 0.71 -2.40 -12.42
CA VAL A 600 -0.22 -2.59 -11.27
C VAL A 600 -1.66 -2.73 -11.75
N SER A 601 -2.09 -1.91 -12.71
CA SER A 601 -3.44 -1.99 -13.30
C SER A 601 -3.67 -3.32 -14.01
N HIS A 602 -2.68 -3.81 -14.76
CA HIS A 602 -2.73 -5.10 -15.43
C HIS A 602 -2.82 -6.25 -14.42
N PHE A 603 -2.00 -6.25 -13.36
CA PHE A 603 -2.07 -7.24 -12.29
C PHE A 603 -3.45 -7.27 -11.63
N LEU A 604 -4.03 -6.10 -11.34
CA LEU A 604 -5.37 -5.96 -10.77
C LEU A 604 -6.46 -6.52 -11.69
N ASN A 605 -6.36 -6.23 -12.99
CA ASN A 605 -7.28 -6.79 -13.98
C ASN A 605 -7.16 -8.32 -14.03
N CYS A 606 -5.95 -8.88 -13.97
CA CYS A 606 -5.75 -10.33 -13.88
C CYS A 606 -6.28 -10.93 -12.57
N PHE A 607 -6.19 -10.19 -11.46
CA PHE A 607 -6.60 -10.67 -10.14
C PHE A 607 -8.11 -10.59 -9.92
N LEU A 608 -8.81 -9.60 -10.49
CA LEU A 608 -10.24 -9.35 -10.26
C LEU A 608 -11.14 -9.79 -11.42
N SER A 609 -10.59 -10.11 -12.59
CA SER A 609 -11.34 -10.54 -13.77
C SER A 609 -10.87 -11.89 -14.30
N SER A 610 -11.82 -12.68 -14.81
CA SER A 610 -11.52 -13.86 -15.65
C SER A 610 -11.36 -13.55 -17.14
N TYR A 611 -11.19 -12.27 -17.53
CA TYR A 611 -11.09 -11.95 -18.95
C TYR A 611 -9.76 -12.44 -19.52
N PRO A 612 -9.73 -13.31 -20.55
CA PRO A 612 -8.52 -14.04 -20.96
C PRO A 612 -7.38 -13.16 -21.50
N ASN A 613 -7.67 -11.93 -21.95
CA ASN A 613 -6.68 -10.98 -22.47
C ASN A 613 -6.85 -9.57 -21.88
N PRO A 614 -6.47 -9.32 -20.62
CA PRO A 614 -6.42 -7.96 -20.10
C PRO A 614 -5.33 -7.22 -20.88
N VAL A 615 -5.72 -6.26 -21.73
CA VAL A 615 -4.75 -5.48 -22.50
C VAL A 615 -4.00 -4.57 -21.53
N ALA A 616 -2.68 -4.76 -21.39
CA ALA A 616 -1.84 -3.76 -20.76
C ALA A 616 -1.92 -2.48 -21.60
N HIS A 617 -2.48 -1.41 -21.04
CA HIS A 617 -2.54 -0.10 -21.70
C HIS A 617 -1.15 0.55 -21.75
N LEU A 618 -0.27 -0.01 -22.57
CA LEU A 618 1.03 0.58 -22.90
C LEU A 618 0.91 1.38 -24.20
N PRO A 619 1.64 2.50 -24.34
CA PRO A 619 1.83 3.15 -25.63
C PRO A 619 2.41 2.14 -26.64
N PRO A 620 1.96 2.11 -27.91
CA PRO A 620 2.42 1.12 -28.90
C PRO A 620 3.95 1.10 -29.12
N ASP A 621 4.64 2.20 -28.83
CA ASP A 621 6.11 2.31 -28.95
C ASP A 621 6.88 1.46 -27.93
N GLU A 622 6.32 1.19 -26.73
CA GLU A 622 7.00 0.41 -25.68
C GLU A 622 6.81 -1.12 -25.84
N LEU A 623 5.79 -1.53 -26.59
CA LEU A 623 5.52 -2.93 -26.94
C LEU A 623 6.41 -3.43 -28.11
N LEU A 624 7.11 -2.54 -28.82
CA LEU A 624 7.84 -2.82 -30.07
C LEU A 624 9.36 -2.85 -29.92
N SER A 625 9.92 -3.10 -28.74
CA SER A 625 11.38 -3.32 -28.57
C SER A 625 11.88 -4.66 -29.15
N ARG A 626 11.07 -5.38 -29.94
CA ARG A 626 11.58 -6.45 -30.81
C ARG A 626 12.21 -5.84 -32.07
N LYS A 627 13.54 -5.65 -32.00
CA LYS A 627 14.53 -5.38 -33.09
C LYS A 627 15.01 -3.94 -33.22
N ARG A 628 16.09 -3.60 -32.49
CA ARG A 628 17.20 -2.77 -33.02
C ARG A 628 18.46 -3.01 -32.20
N LYS A 629 19.42 -3.76 -32.76
CA LYS A 629 20.79 -3.90 -32.22
C LYS A 629 21.62 -2.66 -32.54
N ASN A 630 22.48 -2.29 -31.60
CA ASN A 630 23.66 -1.39 -31.66
C ASN A 630 23.47 0.11 -31.32
N LYS A 631 23.77 0.46 -30.06
CA LYS A 631 24.87 1.38 -29.64
C LYS A 631 25.01 1.36 -28.11
N LYS A 632 26.23 1.12 -27.61
CA LYS A 632 26.57 1.02 -26.17
C LYS A 632 26.35 2.38 -25.47
N LYS A 633 25.41 2.41 -24.51
CA LYS A 633 25.36 3.31 -23.35
C LYS A 633 25.10 2.44 -22.11
N MET A 634 25.59 2.87 -20.94
CA MET A 634 25.46 2.16 -19.65
C MET A 634 24.04 1.65 -19.43
N ARG A 635 23.93 0.36 -19.10
CA ARG A 635 22.68 -0.39 -18.92
C ARG A 635 22.20 -0.25 -17.47
N PRO A 636 20.90 -0.02 -17.21
CA PRO A 636 20.27 -0.39 -15.94
C PRO A 636 20.16 -1.92 -15.80
N LEU A 637 19.90 -2.36 -14.57
CA LEU A 637 19.85 -3.73 -14.02
C LEU A 637 19.43 -4.83 -15.03
N GLU A 638 20.26 -5.86 -15.20
CA GLU A 638 20.11 -6.87 -16.26
C GLU A 638 19.07 -7.98 -16.00
N ASN A 639 18.41 -8.34 -17.11
CA ASN A 639 17.83 -9.64 -17.48
C ASN A 639 16.45 -10.04 -16.94
N GLY A 640 15.44 -9.24 -17.29
CA GLY A 640 14.11 -9.72 -17.64
C GLY A 640 13.61 -8.93 -18.84
N ASP A 641 12.93 -9.55 -19.80
CA ASP A 641 12.24 -8.77 -20.85
C ASP A 641 11.36 -7.73 -20.15
N CYS A 642 11.57 -6.44 -20.43
CA CYS A 642 10.92 -5.29 -19.76
C CYS A 642 9.37 -5.30 -19.85
N THR A 643 8.81 -6.30 -20.55
CA THR A 643 7.38 -6.54 -20.80
C THR A 643 6.93 -7.96 -20.41
N ALA A 644 7.75 -8.78 -19.74
CA ALA A 644 7.35 -10.14 -19.31
C ALA A 644 6.11 -10.13 -18.40
N TRP A 645 5.92 -9.04 -17.65
CA TRP A 645 4.76 -8.79 -16.81
C TRP A 645 3.47 -8.57 -17.61
N ALA A 646 3.55 -8.12 -18.86
CA ALA A 646 2.41 -7.85 -19.75
C ALA A 646 1.88 -9.12 -20.43
N SER A 647 2.62 -10.23 -20.38
CA SER A 647 2.17 -11.54 -20.88
C SER A 647 1.41 -12.38 -19.84
N MET A 648 1.31 -11.92 -18.59
CA MET A 648 0.68 -12.68 -17.52
C MET A 648 -0.84 -12.76 -17.70
N THR A 649 -1.40 -13.95 -17.86
CA THR A 649 -2.85 -14.16 -17.96
C THR A 649 -3.50 -14.36 -16.59
N PRO A 650 -4.82 -14.12 -16.44
CA PRO A 650 -5.53 -14.44 -15.20
C PRO A 650 -5.37 -15.92 -14.80
N THR A 651 -5.40 -16.83 -15.76
CA THR A 651 -5.25 -18.28 -15.50
C THR A 651 -3.87 -18.64 -14.97
N ASP A 652 -2.83 -17.97 -15.44
CA ASP A 652 -1.46 -18.21 -14.96
C ASP A 652 -1.28 -17.63 -13.55
N LEU A 653 -1.84 -16.44 -13.30
CA LEU A 653 -1.83 -15.83 -11.98
C LEU A 653 -2.55 -16.71 -10.94
N TRP A 654 -3.74 -17.23 -11.24
CA TRP A 654 -4.49 -18.09 -10.33
C TRP A 654 -3.82 -19.45 -10.08
N LYS A 655 -3.11 -20.02 -11.07
CA LYS A 655 -2.24 -21.18 -10.85
C LYS A 655 -1.10 -20.87 -9.89
N GLN A 656 -0.46 -19.71 -10.03
CA GLN A 656 0.58 -19.27 -9.10
C GLN A 656 0.03 -19.03 -7.68
N ILE A 657 -1.18 -18.47 -7.56
CA ILE A 657 -1.86 -18.28 -6.28
C ILE A 657 -2.11 -19.64 -5.60
N ARG A 658 -2.62 -20.64 -6.33
CA ARG A 658 -2.84 -21.99 -5.78
C ARG A 658 -1.53 -22.62 -5.32
N LYS A 659 -0.50 -22.58 -6.16
CA LYS A 659 0.82 -23.09 -5.80
C LYS A 659 1.33 -22.39 -4.53
N ASN A 660 1.24 -21.07 -4.48
CA ASN A 660 1.69 -20.31 -3.33
C ASN A 660 0.88 -20.59 -2.06
N ALA A 661 -0.43 -20.79 -2.17
CA ALA A 661 -1.28 -21.14 -1.04
C ALA A 661 -0.93 -22.53 -0.49
N LYS A 662 -0.64 -23.50 -1.36
CA LYS A 662 -0.14 -24.81 -0.97
C LYS A 662 1.22 -24.72 -0.28
N ASP A 663 2.17 -24.02 -0.88
CA ASP A 663 3.54 -23.91 -0.35
C ASP A 663 3.63 -23.11 0.97
N SER A 664 2.67 -22.20 1.24
CA SER A 664 2.73 -21.28 2.40
C SER A 664 1.75 -21.60 3.52
N PHE A 665 0.67 -22.33 3.23
CA PHE A 665 -0.38 -22.64 4.21
C PHE A 665 -0.79 -24.11 4.19
N ASP A 666 -0.22 -24.92 3.30
CA ASP A 666 -0.59 -26.32 3.07
C ASP A 666 -2.08 -26.55 2.83
N PHE A 667 -2.71 -25.62 2.10
CA PHE A 667 -4.13 -25.70 1.77
C PHE A 667 -4.36 -25.73 0.27
N THR A 668 -5.22 -26.65 -0.17
CA THR A 668 -5.56 -26.83 -1.57
C THR A 668 -6.80 -26.02 -1.95
N LEU A 669 -6.57 -24.84 -2.53
CA LEU A 669 -7.64 -24.02 -3.09
C LEU A 669 -8.29 -24.73 -4.28
N SER A 670 -9.59 -25.02 -4.18
CA SER A 670 -10.35 -25.75 -5.22
C SER A 670 -10.81 -24.87 -6.39
N SER A 671 -10.71 -23.54 -6.28
CA SER A 671 -11.16 -22.60 -7.32
C SER A 671 -10.01 -22.24 -8.28
N ASP A 672 -10.27 -22.26 -9.60
CA ASP A 672 -9.34 -21.88 -10.68
C ASP A 672 -9.46 -20.41 -11.09
N SER A 673 -10.52 -19.72 -10.67
CA SER A 673 -10.77 -18.31 -11.00
C SER A 673 -11.44 -17.54 -9.87
N VAL A 674 -11.40 -16.20 -9.97
CA VAL A 674 -12.09 -15.28 -9.05
C VAL A 674 -13.59 -15.57 -9.01
N GLU A 675 -14.19 -15.83 -10.16
CA GLU A 675 -15.61 -16.06 -10.34
C GLU A 675 -16.04 -17.35 -9.64
N GLN A 676 -15.25 -18.43 -9.77
CA GLN A 676 -15.50 -19.68 -9.03
C GLN A 676 -15.32 -19.51 -7.51
N LEU A 677 -14.38 -18.66 -7.08
CA LEU A 677 -14.20 -18.34 -5.67
C LEU A 677 -15.39 -17.53 -5.11
N VAL A 678 -15.83 -16.54 -5.88
CA VAL A 678 -17.02 -15.71 -5.56
C VAL A 678 -18.27 -16.56 -5.51
N GLU A 679 -18.48 -17.47 -6.46
CA GLU A 679 -19.65 -18.35 -6.50
C GLU A 679 -19.63 -19.37 -5.35
N LYS A 680 -18.49 -20.01 -5.10
CA LYS A 680 -18.36 -21.06 -4.07
C LYS A 680 -18.48 -20.53 -2.64
N PHE A 681 -17.93 -19.35 -2.37
CA PHE A 681 -17.90 -18.78 -1.02
C PHE A 681 -18.85 -17.58 -0.85
N THR A 682 -19.64 -17.24 -1.89
CA THR A 682 -20.54 -16.07 -1.94
C THR A 682 -19.86 -14.77 -1.49
N LEU A 683 -18.67 -14.53 -2.03
CA LEU A 683 -17.83 -13.37 -1.71
C LEU A 683 -18.07 -12.22 -2.69
N GLN A 684 -17.90 -10.98 -2.24
CA GLN A 684 -17.90 -9.83 -3.14
C GLN A 684 -16.46 -9.53 -3.60
N LYS A 685 -16.28 -9.25 -4.90
CA LYS A 685 -14.97 -8.84 -5.46
C LYS A 685 -14.42 -7.58 -4.76
N VAL A 686 -15.32 -6.70 -4.31
CA VAL A 686 -14.99 -5.49 -3.55
C VAL A 686 -14.30 -5.83 -2.23
N THR A 687 -14.73 -6.88 -1.53
CA THR A 687 -14.09 -7.35 -0.29
C THR A 687 -12.66 -7.82 -0.55
N LEU A 688 -12.42 -8.59 -1.61
CA LEU A 688 -11.07 -9.02 -2.00
C LEU A 688 -10.16 -7.82 -2.31
N PHE A 689 -10.67 -6.82 -3.01
CA PHE A 689 -9.91 -5.62 -3.32
C PHE A 689 -9.59 -4.80 -2.07
N ARG A 690 -10.56 -4.65 -1.16
CA ARG A 690 -10.39 -3.96 0.13
C ARG A 690 -9.33 -4.62 0.99
N GLU A 691 -9.36 -5.94 1.14
CA GLU A 691 -8.36 -6.67 1.93
C GLU A 691 -6.97 -6.68 1.26
N PHE A 692 -6.91 -6.61 -0.07
CA PHE A 692 -5.63 -6.54 -0.75
C PHE A 692 -4.98 -5.15 -0.59
N TRP A 693 -5.62 -4.05 -0.99
CA TRP A 693 -4.96 -2.75 -0.99
C TRP A 693 -5.06 -1.99 0.34
N GLY A 694 -5.96 -2.39 1.24
CA GLY A 694 -6.15 -1.75 2.54
C GLY A 694 -6.76 -0.34 2.42
N LEU A 695 -7.55 0.05 3.42
CA LEU A 695 -8.11 1.42 3.49
C LEU A 695 -7.04 2.46 3.87
N LYS A 696 -5.96 2.05 4.55
CA LYS A 696 -4.91 2.96 5.02
C LYS A 696 -4.09 3.52 3.87
N GLU A 697 -3.73 2.68 2.92
CA GLU A 697 -3.01 3.06 1.71
C GLU A 697 -3.86 4.00 0.85
N GLY A 698 -5.18 3.76 0.78
CA GLY A 698 -6.13 4.68 0.15
C GLY A 698 -6.14 6.07 0.80
N VAL A 699 -6.05 6.16 2.13
CA VAL A 699 -5.95 7.44 2.84
C VAL A 699 -4.64 8.17 2.51
N VAL A 700 -3.51 7.46 2.44
CA VAL A 700 -2.22 8.06 2.06
C VAL A 700 -2.31 8.64 0.64
N LEU A 701 -2.82 7.88 -0.33
CA LEU A 701 -2.98 8.35 -1.71
C LEU A 701 -3.94 9.54 -1.81
N LEU A 702 -5.03 9.54 -1.03
CA LEU A 702 -5.96 10.66 -1.00
C LEU A 702 -5.33 11.91 -0.37
N ASN A 703 -4.45 11.77 0.63
CA ASN A 703 -3.69 12.89 1.19
C ASN A 703 -2.66 13.44 0.19
N GLU A 704 -1.94 12.57 -0.53
CA GLU A 704 -1.04 12.99 -1.61
C GLU A 704 -1.80 13.71 -2.73
N ALA A 705 -2.96 13.18 -3.13
CA ALA A 705 -3.83 13.81 -4.11
C ALA A 705 -4.32 15.19 -3.61
N LEU A 706 -4.68 15.31 -2.33
CA LEU A 706 -5.08 16.59 -1.73
C LEU A 706 -3.95 17.64 -1.83
N VAL A 707 -2.70 17.24 -1.54
CA VAL A 707 -1.53 18.12 -1.68
C VAL A 707 -1.32 18.55 -3.13
N GLN A 708 -1.45 17.62 -4.08
CA GLN A 708 -1.36 17.93 -5.51
C GLN A 708 -2.50 18.82 -5.99
N PHE A 709 -3.72 18.62 -5.50
CA PHE A 709 -4.85 19.48 -5.85
C PHE A 709 -4.68 20.89 -5.31
N ASN A 710 -4.17 21.04 -4.08
CA ASN A 710 -3.85 22.33 -3.52
C ASN A 710 -2.76 23.06 -4.33
N SER A 711 -1.74 22.35 -4.83
CA SER A 711 -0.67 22.97 -5.62
C SER A 711 -1.12 23.36 -7.04
N VAL A 712 -2.05 22.60 -7.64
CA VAL A 712 -2.52 22.86 -9.01
C VAL A 712 -3.67 23.86 -9.06
N TYR A 713 -4.68 23.69 -8.21
CA TYR A 713 -5.90 24.50 -8.21
C TYR A 713 -5.86 25.67 -7.23
N GLY A 714 -4.90 25.70 -6.30
CA GLY A 714 -4.88 26.62 -5.17
C GLY A 714 -5.74 26.14 -4.00
N ALA A 715 -5.94 27.00 -3.01
CA ALA A 715 -6.55 26.61 -1.72
C ALA A 715 -8.05 26.27 -1.77
N VAL A 716 -8.78 26.64 -2.83
CA VAL A 716 -10.25 26.51 -2.90
C VAL A 716 -10.69 25.95 -4.26
N HIS A 717 -11.15 24.69 -4.28
CA HIS A 717 -11.68 24.03 -5.49
C HIS A 717 -12.70 22.92 -5.15
N PRO A 718 -13.72 22.66 -5.99
CA PRO A 718 -14.69 21.58 -5.76
C PRO A 718 -14.07 20.18 -5.63
N ASP A 719 -13.02 19.87 -6.40
CA ASP A 719 -12.35 18.58 -6.33
C ASP A 719 -11.62 18.38 -4.99
N ILE A 720 -11.08 19.45 -4.41
CA ILE A 720 -10.49 19.43 -3.07
C ILE A 720 -11.55 19.06 -2.03
N ALA A 721 -12.76 19.63 -2.15
CA ALA A 721 -13.87 19.30 -1.27
C ALA A 721 -14.31 17.83 -1.40
N MET A 722 -14.30 17.28 -2.62
CA MET A 722 -14.56 15.86 -2.86
C MET A 722 -13.49 14.98 -2.21
N CYS A 723 -12.21 15.31 -2.36
CA CYS A 723 -11.11 14.59 -1.74
C CYS A 723 -11.19 14.61 -0.21
N LEU A 724 -11.46 15.77 0.39
CA LEU A 724 -11.64 15.92 1.83
C LEU A 724 -12.81 15.08 2.35
N ARG A 725 -13.92 15.02 1.62
CA ARG A 725 -15.08 14.17 1.94
C ARG A 725 -14.74 12.68 1.91
N LEU A 726 -13.99 12.25 0.89
CA LEU A 726 -13.52 10.86 0.79
C LEU A 726 -12.53 10.51 1.90
N LEU A 727 -11.63 11.43 2.24
CA LEU A 727 -10.71 11.30 3.38
C LEU A 727 -11.47 11.18 4.69
N ALA A 728 -12.44 12.06 4.94
CA ALA A 728 -13.26 12.02 6.15
C ALA A 728 -13.96 10.67 6.30
N ARG A 729 -14.59 10.17 5.22
CA ARG A 729 -15.24 8.86 5.21
C ARG A 729 -14.26 7.72 5.46
N ALA A 730 -13.10 7.75 4.82
CA ALA A 730 -12.09 6.70 4.99
C ALA A 730 -11.53 6.68 6.42
N LYS A 731 -11.24 7.85 7.00
CA LYS A 731 -10.78 7.98 8.39
C LYS A 731 -11.84 7.55 9.41
N PHE A 732 -13.10 7.87 9.15
CA PHE A 732 -14.22 7.39 9.96
C PHE A 732 -14.29 5.86 9.98
N ILE A 733 -14.14 5.19 8.83
CA ILE A 733 -14.12 3.72 8.75
C ILE A 733 -12.90 3.13 9.49
N LEU A 734 -11.77 3.84 9.48
CA LEU A 734 -10.58 3.45 10.24
C LEU A 734 -10.70 3.67 11.75
N GLY A 735 -11.78 4.32 12.21
CA GLY A 735 -12.03 4.63 13.62
C GLY A 735 -11.42 5.94 14.11
N ASP A 736 -10.79 6.73 13.23
CA ASP A 736 -10.26 8.05 13.59
C ASP A 736 -11.33 9.12 13.42
N LEU A 737 -12.13 9.30 14.47
CA LEU A 737 -13.27 10.23 14.47
C LEU A 737 -12.83 11.70 14.50
N ALA A 738 -11.71 12.02 15.17
CA ALA A 738 -11.25 13.40 15.32
C ALA A 738 -10.78 13.96 13.97
N GLU A 739 -9.96 13.21 13.25
CA GLU A 739 -9.50 13.63 11.93
C GLU A 739 -10.61 13.56 10.87
N ALA A 740 -11.57 12.65 11.01
CA ALA A 740 -12.74 12.61 10.13
C ALA A 740 -13.61 13.87 10.25
N LEU A 741 -13.84 14.35 11.48
CA LEU A 741 -14.57 15.59 11.75
C LEU A 741 -13.87 16.80 11.14
N ASP A 742 -12.57 16.98 11.39
CA ASP A 742 -11.79 18.09 10.86
C ASP A 742 -11.81 18.12 9.32
N ASN A 743 -11.58 16.97 8.68
CA ASN A 743 -11.63 16.87 7.22
C ASN A 743 -13.03 17.17 6.65
N GLN A 744 -14.10 16.70 7.30
CA GLN A 744 -15.46 16.98 6.84
C GLN A 744 -15.86 18.44 7.06
N GLN A 745 -15.43 19.07 8.15
CA GLN A 745 -15.63 20.51 8.38
C GLN A 745 -14.95 21.34 7.29
N LYS A 746 -13.70 20.99 6.95
CA LYS A 746 -12.98 21.61 5.82
C LYS A 746 -13.74 21.40 4.50
N ALA A 747 -14.29 20.21 4.26
CA ALA A 747 -15.09 19.93 3.07
C ALA A 747 -16.35 20.81 2.99
N VAL A 748 -17.09 20.98 4.09
CA VAL A 748 -18.27 21.87 4.17
C VAL A 748 -17.89 23.32 3.85
N ILE A 749 -16.84 23.85 4.50
CA ILE A 749 -16.36 25.22 4.24
C ILE A 749 -15.97 25.38 2.77
N MET A 750 -15.38 24.34 2.18
CA MET A 750 -14.95 24.37 0.77
C MET A 750 -16.13 24.33 -0.20
N THR A 751 -17.15 23.50 0.06
CA THR A 751 -18.35 23.46 -0.79
C THR A 751 -19.20 24.71 -0.64
N GLU A 752 -19.29 25.30 0.56
CA GLU A 752 -19.92 26.61 0.75
C GLU A 752 -19.27 27.70 -0.11
N ARG A 753 -17.93 27.77 -0.13
CA ARG A 753 -17.19 28.79 -0.88
C ARG A 753 -17.22 28.59 -2.38
N THR A 754 -17.29 27.34 -2.85
CA THR A 754 -17.20 27.00 -4.27
C THR A 754 -18.56 26.89 -4.96
N LEU A 755 -19.52 26.22 -4.33
CA LEU A 755 -20.84 25.92 -4.89
C LEU A 755 -21.96 26.77 -4.29
N GLY A 756 -21.67 27.49 -3.20
CA GLY A 756 -22.66 28.28 -2.46
C GLY A 756 -23.51 27.45 -1.51
N TYR A 757 -24.35 28.15 -0.73
CA TYR A 757 -25.28 27.56 0.24
C TYR A 757 -26.45 26.83 -0.44
N ASP A 758 -26.78 27.22 -1.66
CA ASP A 758 -27.94 26.73 -2.41
C ASP A 758 -27.64 25.43 -3.18
N SER A 759 -26.46 24.85 -3.02
CA SER A 759 -26.12 23.59 -3.68
C SER A 759 -26.59 22.38 -2.87
N SER A 760 -27.21 21.42 -3.55
CA SER A 760 -27.56 20.11 -3.00
C SER A 760 -26.33 19.39 -2.42
N SER A 761 -25.15 19.60 -3.00
CA SER A 761 -23.90 19.03 -2.49
C SER A 761 -23.52 19.58 -1.12
N THR A 762 -23.76 20.87 -0.86
CA THR A 762 -23.50 21.53 0.42
C THR A 762 -24.46 21.01 1.50
N VAL A 763 -25.74 20.81 1.15
CA VAL A 763 -26.72 20.16 2.04
C VAL A 763 -26.26 18.77 2.44
N GLN A 764 -25.78 17.97 1.47
CA GLN A 764 -25.27 16.64 1.75
C GLN A 764 -24.03 16.67 2.66
N ASP A 765 -23.15 17.66 2.52
CA ASP A 765 -21.96 17.79 3.37
C ASP A 765 -22.30 18.14 4.81
N TYR A 766 -23.34 18.95 5.05
CA TYR A 766 -23.87 19.17 6.40
C TYR A 766 -24.47 17.91 7.02
N VAL A 767 -25.17 17.09 6.23
CA VAL A 767 -25.71 15.81 6.70
C VAL A 767 -24.57 14.87 7.10
N LEU A 768 -23.55 14.73 6.24
CA LEU A 768 -22.39 13.89 6.56
C LEU A 768 -21.65 14.38 7.80
N LEU A 769 -21.47 15.70 7.96
CA LEU A 769 -20.89 16.27 9.16
C LEU A 769 -21.74 15.96 10.40
N SER A 770 -23.07 16.03 10.30
CA SER A 770 -23.96 15.70 11.41
C SER A 770 -23.85 14.24 11.84
N HIS A 771 -23.65 13.31 10.91
CA HIS A 771 -23.45 11.89 11.22
C HIS A 771 -22.15 11.66 11.99
N TYR A 772 -21.07 12.35 11.62
CA TYR A 772 -19.81 12.28 12.35
C TYR A 772 -19.92 12.93 13.73
N CYS A 773 -20.62 14.07 13.85
CA CYS A 773 -20.90 14.67 15.16
C CYS A 773 -21.73 13.73 16.05
N PHE A 774 -22.72 13.05 15.49
CA PHE A 774 -23.52 12.05 16.21
C PHE A 774 -22.65 10.90 16.73
N ALA A 775 -21.79 10.33 15.87
CA ALA A 775 -20.86 9.27 16.27
C ALA A 775 -19.86 9.71 17.36
N SER A 776 -19.48 10.99 17.39
CA SER A 776 -18.64 11.55 18.46
C SER A 776 -19.39 11.89 19.76
N GLY A 777 -20.71 11.72 19.80
CA GLY A 777 -21.55 12.06 20.95
C GLY A 777 -21.97 13.54 21.05
N GLN A 778 -21.64 14.38 20.05
CA GLN A 778 -22.01 15.80 20.00
C GLN A 778 -23.43 15.99 19.45
N LEU A 779 -24.43 15.48 20.17
CA LEU A 779 -25.84 15.42 19.71
C LEU A 779 -26.43 16.80 19.40
N SER A 780 -26.14 17.82 20.23
CA SER A 780 -26.67 19.17 20.05
C SER A 780 -26.14 19.87 18.80
N VAL A 781 -24.89 19.60 18.42
CA VAL A 781 -24.27 20.13 17.19
C VAL A 781 -24.85 19.39 15.98
N ALA A 782 -25.00 18.07 16.06
CA ALA A 782 -25.61 17.26 15.00
C ALA A 782 -27.04 17.75 14.67
N LEU A 783 -27.88 18.01 15.68
CA LEU A 783 -29.23 18.56 15.48
C LEU A 783 -29.21 19.92 14.79
N LYS A 784 -28.34 20.85 15.23
CA LYS A 784 -28.22 22.18 14.61
C LYS A 784 -27.85 22.08 13.13
N LEU A 785 -26.92 21.19 12.79
CA LEU A 785 -26.50 20.95 11.40
C LEU A 785 -27.64 20.33 10.57
N LEU A 786 -28.37 19.36 11.11
CA LEU A 786 -29.51 18.74 10.42
C LEU A 786 -30.66 19.73 10.21
N TYR A 787 -31.00 20.55 11.20
CA TYR A 787 -32.02 21.60 11.02
C TYR A 787 -31.61 22.63 9.96
N ARG A 788 -30.32 22.98 9.91
CA ARG A 788 -29.79 23.84 8.85
C ARG A 788 -29.88 23.17 7.48
N ALA A 789 -29.48 21.91 7.37
CA ALA A 789 -29.58 21.14 6.12
C ALA A 789 -31.03 21.01 5.64
N ARG A 790 -31.97 20.76 6.55
CA ARG A 790 -33.41 20.71 6.29
C ARG A 790 -33.95 22.05 5.82
N TYR A 791 -33.56 23.16 6.47
CA TYR A 791 -33.96 24.50 6.04
C TYR A 791 -33.47 24.82 4.63
N LEU A 792 -32.21 24.52 4.32
CA LEU A 792 -31.66 24.72 2.97
C LEU A 792 -32.38 23.84 1.95
N MET A 793 -32.62 22.56 2.26
CA MET A 793 -33.36 21.66 1.37
C MET A 793 -34.79 22.15 1.11
N LEU A 794 -35.42 22.81 2.09
CA LEU A 794 -36.78 23.34 1.98
C LEU A 794 -36.84 24.47 0.97
N VAL A 795 -35.83 25.35 1.01
CA VAL A 795 -35.67 26.45 0.06
C VAL A 795 -35.42 25.91 -1.35
N LEU A 796 -34.66 24.82 -1.49
CA LEU A 796 -34.26 24.29 -2.80
C LEU A 796 -35.35 23.46 -3.49
N ALA A 797 -35.99 22.53 -2.78
CA ALA A 797 -36.82 21.49 -3.38
C ALA A 797 -38.25 21.40 -2.81
N GLY A 798 -38.56 22.18 -1.76
CA GLY A 798 -39.86 22.14 -1.08
C GLY A 798 -40.05 20.93 -0.16
N GLU A 799 -41.20 20.87 0.54
CA GLU A 799 -41.47 19.84 1.55
C GLU A 799 -41.68 18.42 0.97
N ASP A 800 -42.12 18.34 -0.29
CA ASP A 800 -42.49 17.07 -0.92
C ASP A 800 -41.27 16.28 -1.44
N HIS A 801 -40.04 16.80 -1.40
CA HIS A 801 -38.91 16.11 -2.00
C HIS A 801 -38.49 14.84 -1.21
N PRO A 802 -38.16 13.69 -1.86
CA PRO A 802 -37.76 12.46 -1.15
C PRO A 802 -36.59 12.61 -0.17
N SER A 803 -35.62 13.49 -0.46
CA SER A 803 -34.52 13.79 0.47
C SER A 803 -34.95 14.50 1.75
N MET A 804 -36.17 15.04 1.81
CA MET A 804 -36.74 15.53 3.07
C MET A 804 -37.04 14.38 4.02
N ALA A 805 -37.55 13.26 3.51
CA ALA A 805 -37.83 12.08 4.33
C ALA A 805 -36.54 11.50 4.94
N THR A 806 -35.42 11.56 4.23
CA THR A 806 -34.13 11.11 4.77
C THR A 806 -33.59 12.07 5.84
N LEU A 807 -33.76 13.38 5.65
CA LEU A 807 -33.39 14.40 6.65
C LEU A 807 -34.27 14.31 7.91
N ASP A 808 -35.58 14.20 7.75
CA ASP A 808 -36.54 14.09 8.85
C ASP A 808 -36.31 12.80 9.67
N SER A 809 -35.99 11.69 9.00
CA SER A 809 -35.59 10.46 9.70
C SER A 809 -34.26 10.61 10.45
N ASN A 810 -33.25 11.23 9.84
CA ASN A 810 -31.99 11.49 10.55
C ASN A 810 -32.21 12.37 11.79
N ILE A 811 -33.08 13.38 11.70
CA ILE A 811 -33.46 14.21 12.85
C ILE A 811 -34.19 13.37 13.91
N GLY A 812 -35.13 12.52 13.51
CA GLY A 812 -35.85 11.62 14.41
C GLY A 812 -34.92 10.71 15.22
N VAL A 813 -33.93 10.08 14.57
CA VAL A 813 -32.94 9.22 15.22
C VAL A 813 -32.08 10.00 16.22
N VAL A 814 -31.62 11.21 15.85
CA VAL A 814 -30.82 12.03 16.77
C VAL A 814 -31.66 12.53 17.95
N LEU A 815 -32.94 12.90 17.74
CA LEU A 815 -33.86 13.29 18.81
C LEU A 815 -34.16 12.12 19.76
N GLN A 816 -34.24 10.90 19.25
CA GLN A 816 -34.39 9.69 20.08
C GLN A 816 -33.18 9.52 21.00
N ALA A 817 -31.96 9.77 20.50
CA ALA A 817 -30.74 9.75 21.33
C ALA A 817 -30.71 10.88 22.39
N VAL A 818 -31.38 12.01 22.13
CA VAL A 818 -31.56 13.11 23.09
C VAL A 818 -32.72 12.86 24.07
N LEU A 819 -33.49 11.79 23.89
CA LEU A 819 -34.68 11.41 24.67
C LEU A 819 -35.90 12.32 24.45
N GLU A 820 -35.95 13.07 23.36
CA GLU A 820 -37.14 13.84 22.94
C GLU A 820 -38.05 13.02 22.00
N CYS A 821 -38.62 11.94 22.55
CA CYS A 821 -39.36 10.94 21.77
C CYS A 821 -40.61 11.50 21.06
N ASP A 822 -41.32 12.44 21.68
CA ASP A 822 -42.54 13.03 21.10
C ASP A 822 -42.27 13.83 19.81
N LEU A 823 -41.13 14.54 19.77
CA LEU A 823 -40.70 15.28 18.59
C LEU A 823 -40.15 14.32 17.53
N SER A 824 -39.38 13.32 17.94
CA SER A 824 -38.85 12.28 17.06
C SER A 824 -39.98 11.58 16.28
N LEU A 825 -41.04 11.17 16.98
CA LEU A 825 -42.20 10.50 16.38
C LEU A 825 -42.85 11.34 15.29
N ARG A 826 -43.04 12.65 15.51
CA ARG A 826 -43.60 13.57 14.50
C ARG A 826 -42.76 13.67 13.23
N PHE A 827 -41.43 13.70 13.37
CA PHE A 827 -40.52 13.75 12.22
C PHE A 827 -40.50 12.42 11.45
N LEU A 828 -40.53 11.29 12.17
CA LEU A 828 -40.59 9.95 11.56
C LEU A 828 -41.92 9.70 10.82
N GLU A 829 -43.05 10.11 11.41
CA GLU A 829 -44.36 10.06 10.74
C GLU A 829 -44.38 10.88 9.45
N LYS A 830 -43.85 12.11 9.47
CA LYS A 830 -43.74 12.94 8.26
C LYS A 830 -42.84 12.30 7.20
N ALA A 831 -41.71 11.71 7.60
CA ALA A 831 -40.83 10.99 6.67
C ALA A 831 -41.54 9.78 6.03
N LEU A 832 -42.35 9.06 6.82
CA LEU A 832 -43.12 7.90 6.36
C LEU A 832 -44.22 8.30 5.38
N GLU A 833 -44.93 9.41 5.61
CA GLU A 833 -45.93 9.95 4.68
C GLU A 833 -45.32 10.27 3.31
N VAL A 834 -44.17 10.96 3.29
CA VAL A 834 -43.46 11.30 2.06
C VAL A 834 -42.97 10.03 1.36
N ASN A 835 -42.34 9.09 2.06
CA ASN A 835 -41.86 7.85 1.44
C ASN A 835 -42.98 6.98 0.87
N LYS A 836 -44.15 6.91 1.53
CA LYS A 836 -45.33 6.21 1.00
C LYS A 836 -45.81 6.82 -0.31
N LYS A 837 -45.82 8.15 -0.41
CA LYS A 837 -46.24 8.89 -1.61
C LYS A 837 -45.34 8.60 -2.81
N TYR A 838 -44.03 8.47 -2.63
CA TYR A 838 -43.06 8.32 -3.73
C TYR A 838 -42.69 6.86 -4.06
N PHE A 839 -42.45 6.01 -3.05
CA PHE A 839 -41.94 4.65 -3.26
C PHE A 839 -43.02 3.57 -3.17
N GLY A 840 -44.20 3.90 -2.65
CA GLY A 840 -45.31 2.95 -2.45
C GLY A 840 -45.12 2.03 -1.24
N GLU A 841 -46.21 1.40 -0.79
CA GLU A 841 -46.27 0.66 0.49
C GLU A 841 -45.37 -0.58 0.58
N LYS A 842 -44.96 -1.14 -0.56
CA LYS A 842 -44.12 -2.35 -0.63
C LYS A 842 -42.62 -2.07 -0.74
N SER A 843 -42.20 -0.81 -0.69
CA SER A 843 -40.78 -0.45 -0.77
C SER A 843 -40.06 -0.74 0.55
N LEU A 844 -38.79 -1.17 0.44
CA LEU A 844 -37.89 -1.33 1.59
C LEU A 844 -37.75 -0.03 2.40
N ASP A 845 -37.73 1.12 1.72
CA ASP A 845 -37.61 2.43 2.37
C ASP A 845 -38.80 2.75 3.28
N VAL A 846 -40.00 2.26 2.94
CA VAL A 846 -41.19 2.41 3.79
C VAL A 846 -41.12 1.43 4.97
N ALA A 847 -40.66 0.20 4.74
CA ALA A 847 -40.50 -0.79 5.80
C ALA A 847 -39.47 -0.35 6.86
N LEU A 848 -38.36 0.27 6.45
CA LEU A 848 -37.35 0.80 7.36
C LEU A 848 -37.92 1.92 8.25
N ARG A 849 -38.73 2.83 7.70
CA ARG A 849 -39.38 3.89 8.48
C ARG A 849 -40.48 3.41 9.43
N TYR A 850 -40.98 2.19 9.25
CA TYR A 850 -41.87 1.54 10.22
C TYR A 850 -41.10 0.87 11.37
N TYR A 851 -39.83 0.52 11.12
CA TYR A 851 -38.96 -0.09 12.12
C TYR A 851 -38.31 0.95 13.04
N ASP A 852 -37.83 2.05 12.44
CA ASP A 852 -37.33 3.24 13.13
C ASP A 852 -38.44 3.90 13.97
#